data_AF-A0A271J274-F1
#
_entry.id   AF-A0A271J274-F1
#
_cell.length_a   1.000
_cell.length_b   1.000
_cell.length_c   1.000
_cell.angle_alpha   90.00
_cell.angle_beta   90.00
_cell.angle_gamma   90.00
#
_symmetry.space_group_name_H-M   'P 1'
#
loop_
_entity.id
_entity.type
_entity.pdbx_description
1 polymer ?
#
loop_
_entity_poly.entity_id
_entity_poly.type
_entity_poly.pdbx_seq_one_letter_code
_entity_poly.pdbx_strand_id
1 'polypeptide(L)'
;MPSFTYVARRPGPFSALVQAAEIGGLRLDPHPPARALDRYYDTDDGELLRRGLALRVRERAGHVVAALRRVEGEGTLSTDLDLPEAPGDGVLRLPSSALADTVRAAVGDDALRSLLTLRQYRTPRVAYDGEVPVGVISFDVVVYEVPGARVVSNEVEVEPAEGADPLTWLAPVFEARGLERAARSKMARGVIQVPRSLAEPVLLLPDERRGLEDAMGAADVSLRRRAHVVLLDARGFRPDTIASQTGLSMTAVRHWRERFRAVRMGVLDPETAAPARGPLWAPAPGPPALPRIPAPPASVEESAPPAPEAERVPDMEDASDPVPPREVSRAAPTGGPEGDGLSLGSLDTLEDGDMADLLDLFTPSAPDTPLLDDRVDVDDEEAEPPESGGPDIEAPPPAAPPLPAPRRNPYPVVLGPVAAPARKRDPFAEVDLRALRRARRADEPPASAGATPAGPAAPRAALPARPVLSGDTPLLVASEAVVSHAVAAFDDQASQFLRLRVPSEARRLLVAAHGLRLAVETFEAALPERAARRLVTALRPLVAVLDEALEAARAAAVRGGDPDLVRSAAAALAAAAGRLDGTHEGWGDRARRLVARLAAQAADGALRSDDAPLADDFVGAPGDAPSATRLRHVLGSAVWVRFEAVRAFEDDLDLPTPALASHLAVALSGLRYVLGLVEPKGDAADEISAALATAEQTVVDARQRAEVGDDRALDVLTGVWGAATGQAFRSRLAAVVSAV
;
A
#
# COMPACT_ATOMS: atom_id res chain seq x y z
N MET A 1 9.04 -0.30 -39.26
CA MET A 1 7.79 -0.59 -38.52
C MET A 1 7.87 0.06 -37.14
N PRO A 2 6.75 0.43 -36.50
CA PRO A 2 6.76 1.01 -35.15
C PRO A 2 7.25 -0.02 -34.12
N SER A 3 7.84 0.46 -33.02
CA SER A 3 8.17 -0.42 -31.89
C SER A 3 6.91 -0.82 -31.13
N PHE A 4 6.96 -1.98 -30.48
CA PHE A 4 5.87 -2.50 -29.67
C PHE A 4 6.33 -2.66 -28.23
N THR A 5 5.43 -2.40 -27.28
CA THR A 5 5.76 -2.54 -25.85
C THR A 5 4.79 -3.48 -25.18
N TYR A 6 5.32 -4.37 -24.35
CA TYR A 6 4.58 -5.21 -23.42
C TYR A 6 4.95 -4.82 -21.98
N VAL A 7 4.01 -4.92 -21.06
CA VAL A 7 4.22 -4.61 -19.63
C VAL A 7 3.90 -5.84 -18.79
N ALA A 8 4.80 -6.19 -17.88
CA ALA A 8 4.60 -7.27 -16.94
C ALA A 8 3.81 -6.78 -15.72
N ARG A 9 2.65 -7.40 -15.44
CA ARG A 9 1.86 -7.11 -14.22
C ARG A 9 2.53 -7.60 -12.94
N ARG A 10 3.47 -8.54 -13.05
CA ARG A 10 4.22 -9.16 -11.94
C ARG A 10 5.70 -9.28 -12.32
N PRO A 11 6.64 -9.16 -11.37
CA PRO A 11 8.07 -9.19 -11.67
C PRO A 11 8.60 -10.58 -12.07
N GLY A 12 7.98 -11.66 -11.59
CA GLY A 12 8.43 -13.04 -11.85
C GLY A 12 8.53 -13.42 -13.34
N PRO A 13 7.44 -13.28 -14.13
CA PRO A 13 7.47 -13.60 -15.55
C PRO A 13 8.50 -12.80 -16.36
N PHE A 14 8.73 -11.54 -15.98
CA PHE A 14 9.72 -10.69 -16.63
C PHE A 14 11.15 -11.22 -16.43
N SER A 15 11.51 -11.54 -15.19
CA SER A 15 12.87 -12.01 -14.84
C SER A 15 13.27 -13.26 -15.62
N ALA A 16 12.32 -14.20 -15.80
CA ALA A 16 12.54 -15.41 -16.60
C ALA A 16 12.79 -15.10 -18.09
N LEU A 17 12.15 -14.07 -18.64
CA LEU A 17 12.36 -13.67 -20.04
C LEU A 17 13.72 -12.98 -20.23
N VAL A 18 14.19 -12.19 -19.26
CA VAL A 18 15.50 -11.50 -19.33
C VAL A 18 16.67 -12.50 -19.44
N GLN A 19 16.54 -13.64 -18.78
CA GLN A 19 17.57 -14.70 -18.74
C GLN A 19 17.45 -15.71 -19.88
N ALA A 20 16.39 -15.64 -20.68
CA ALA A 20 16.17 -16.59 -21.76
C ALA A 20 17.18 -16.36 -22.90
N ALA A 21 17.87 -17.42 -23.31
CA ALA A 21 18.68 -17.43 -24.53
C ALA A 21 17.82 -17.56 -25.80
N GLU A 22 16.56 -17.99 -25.65
CA GLU A 22 15.61 -18.18 -26.74
C GLU A 22 14.19 -17.81 -26.28
N ILE A 23 13.43 -17.12 -27.13
CA ILE A 23 12.02 -16.81 -26.88
C ILE A 23 11.21 -17.08 -28.15
N GLY A 24 10.23 -17.99 -28.06
CA GLY A 24 9.33 -18.29 -29.18
C GLY A 24 10.04 -18.84 -30.41
N GLY A 25 11.12 -19.60 -30.24
CA GLY A 25 11.94 -20.08 -31.35
C GLY A 25 13.03 -19.11 -31.82
N LEU A 26 13.03 -17.87 -31.31
CA LEU A 26 14.02 -16.87 -31.69
C LEU A 26 15.22 -16.90 -30.74
N ARG A 27 16.42 -17.11 -31.29
CA ARG A 27 17.68 -17.03 -30.54
C ARG A 27 17.97 -15.58 -30.17
N LEU A 28 18.40 -15.34 -28.94
CA LEU A 28 18.66 -14.00 -28.41
C LEU A 28 20.14 -13.82 -28.08
N ASP A 29 20.78 -12.88 -28.77
CA ASP A 29 22.17 -12.53 -28.48
C ASP A 29 22.26 -11.31 -27.56
N PRO A 30 23.14 -11.37 -26.54
CA PRO A 30 23.32 -10.27 -25.59
C PRO A 30 23.91 -9.02 -26.25
N HIS A 31 23.32 -7.86 -25.96
CA HIS A 31 23.91 -6.55 -26.28
C HIS A 31 24.20 -5.79 -24.98
N PRO A 32 25.25 -4.93 -24.92
CA PRO A 32 25.59 -4.17 -23.72
C PRO A 32 24.39 -3.43 -23.10
N PRO A 33 24.20 -3.52 -21.77
CA PRO A 33 23.11 -2.83 -21.09
C PRO A 33 23.28 -1.31 -21.20
N ALA A 34 22.16 -0.60 -21.22
CA ALA A 34 22.14 0.85 -21.35
C ALA A 34 21.28 1.49 -20.26
N ARG A 35 21.70 2.66 -19.79
CA ARG A 35 20.93 3.50 -18.88
C ARG A 35 20.50 4.76 -19.62
N ALA A 36 19.24 5.15 -19.44
CA ALA A 36 18.71 6.40 -19.94
C ALA A 36 17.90 7.10 -18.84
N LEU A 37 18.02 8.42 -18.80
CA LEU A 37 17.27 9.29 -17.91
C LEU A 37 16.50 10.29 -18.76
N ASP A 38 15.19 10.16 -18.81
CA ASP A 38 14.30 11.05 -19.55
C ASP A 38 13.55 11.96 -18.58
N ARG A 39 13.77 13.27 -18.66
CA ARG A 39 12.97 14.27 -17.96
C ARG A 39 11.98 14.90 -18.92
N TYR A 40 10.69 14.87 -18.59
CA TYR A 40 9.66 15.54 -19.38
C TYR A 40 9.29 16.86 -18.74
N TYR A 41 9.19 17.90 -19.56
CA TYR A 41 8.90 19.25 -19.11
C TYR A 41 7.59 19.75 -19.71
N ASP A 42 6.84 20.50 -18.91
CA ASP A 42 5.63 21.20 -19.34
C ASP A 42 5.40 22.43 -18.43
N THR A 43 4.38 23.24 -18.73
CA THR A 43 3.90 24.27 -17.81
C THR A 43 3.08 23.64 -16.67
N ASP A 44 2.82 24.41 -15.61
CA ASP A 44 2.01 23.93 -14.47
C ASP A 44 0.61 23.45 -14.91
N ASP A 45 0.07 24.06 -15.98
CA ASP A 45 -1.22 23.73 -16.60
C ASP A 45 -1.12 22.78 -17.82
N GLY A 46 0.04 22.19 -18.08
CA GLY A 46 0.25 21.19 -19.13
C GLY A 46 0.02 21.70 -20.56
N GLU A 47 0.42 22.92 -20.89
CA GLU A 47 0.15 23.56 -22.19
C GLU A 47 0.75 22.77 -23.37
N LEU A 48 1.94 22.17 -23.23
CA LEU A 48 2.53 21.35 -24.30
C LEU A 48 1.67 20.10 -24.55
N LEU A 49 1.30 19.39 -23.48
CA LEU A 49 0.38 18.24 -23.58
C LEU A 49 -0.95 18.62 -24.21
N ARG A 50 -1.51 19.80 -23.87
CA ARG A 50 -2.76 20.31 -24.47
C ARG A 50 -2.66 20.49 -25.98
N ARG A 51 -1.46 20.82 -26.49
CA ARG A 51 -1.15 20.93 -27.92
C ARG A 51 -0.73 19.61 -28.56
N GLY A 52 -0.75 18.51 -27.81
CA GLY A 52 -0.29 17.20 -28.28
C GLY A 52 1.22 17.12 -28.47
N LEU A 53 1.98 17.94 -27.72
CA LEU A 53 3.44 17.99 -27.75
C LEU A 53 4.03 17.49 -26.43
N ALA A 54 5.29 17.06 -26.48
CA ALA A 54 6.06 16.60 -25.34
C ALA A 54 7.51 17.05 -25.47
N LEU A 55 7.98 17.86 -24.51
CA LEU A 55 9.38 18.23 -24.42
C LEU A 55 10.09 17.25 -23.50
N ARG A 56 11.06 16.51 -24.05
CA ARG A 56 11.86 15.52 -23.32
C ARG A 56 13.32 15.93 -23.35
N VAL A 57 13.98 15.95 -22.19
CA VAL A 57 15.44 16.00 -22.08
C VAL A 57 15.94 14.63 -21.70
N ARG A 58 16.70 13.99 -22.60
CA ARG A 58 17.27 12.65 -22.42
C ARG A 58 18.75 12.76 -22.11
N GLU A 59 19.19 12.12 -21.05
CA GLU A 59 20.60 11.91 -20.71
C GLU A 59 20.97 10.44 -20.94
N ARG A 60 21.99 10.20 -21.77
CA ARG A 60 22.51 8.86 -22.08
C ARG A 60 24.01 8.93 -22.34
N ALA A 61 24.80 8.16 -21.58
CA ALA A 61 26.25 8.09 -21.73
C ALA A 61 26.95 9.47 -21.75
N GLY A 62 26.50 10.39 -20.89
CA GLY A 62 27.02 11.76 -20.81
C GLY A 62 26.47 12.72 -21.88
N HIS A 63 25.73 12.23 -22.87
CA HIS A 63 25.07 13.08 -23.86
C HIS A 63 23.68 13.50 -23.40
N VAL A 64 23.40 14.80 -23.47
CA VAL A 64 22.12 15.40 -23.09
C VAL A 64 21.43 16.00 -24.31
N VAL A 65 20.26 15.49 -24.66
CA VAL A 65 19.50 15.93 -25.84
C VAL A 65 18.09 16.34 -25.43
N ALA A 66 17.72 17.58 -25.70
CA ALA A 66 16.34 18.05 -25.64
C ALA A 66 15.63 17.75 -26.96
N ALA A 67 14.45 17.16 -26.93
CA ALA A 67 13.64 16.87 -28.10
C ALA A 67 12.17 17.23 -27.84
N LEU A 68 11.57 17.96 -28.77
CA LEU A 68 10.12 18.18 -28.81
C LEU A 68 9.51 17.17 -29.77
N ARG A 69 8.53 16.39 -29.29
CA ARG A 69 7.86 15.36 -30.08
C ARG A 69 6.35 15.53 -30.01
N ARG A 70 5.64 15.06 -31.04
CA ARG A 70 4.19 14.84 -30.93
C ARG A 70 3.93 13.63 -30.05
N VAL A 71 2.93 13.74 -29.17
CA VAL A 71 2.48 12.63 -28.31
C VAL A 71 1.74 11.58 -29.14
N GLU A 72 1.06 11.99 -30.21
CA GLU A 72 0.30 11.13 -31.11
C GLU A 72 0.54 11.44 -32.59
N GLY A 73 0.37 10.40 -33.41
CA GLY A 73 0.41 10.45 -34.86
C GLY A 73 1.78 10.09 -35.45
N GLU A 74 1.75 9.46 -36.62
CA GLU A 74 2.93 9.28 -37.45
C GLU A 74 3.26 10.63 -38.12
N GLY A 75 4.24 11.34 -37.58
CA GLY A 75 4.66 12.62 -38.14
C GLY A 75 5.79 13.26 -37.34
N THR A 76 6.95 13.38 -37.97
CA THR A 76 8.17 13.96 -37.40
C THR A 76 8.06 15.48 -37.33
N LEU A 77 7.35 15.98 -36.31
CA LEU A 77 7.89 17.14 -35.60
C LEU A 77 8.84 16.57 -34.55
N SER A 78 10.07 16.27 -34.95
CA SER A 78 11.19 16.05 -34.02
C SER A 78 12.17 17.17 -34.29
N THR A 79 12.32 18.06 -33.32
CA THR A 79 13.41 19.03 -33.30
C THR A 79 14.24 18.70 -32.09
N ASP A 80 15.49 18.35 -32.34
CA ASP A 80 16.43 17.89 -31.34
C ASP A 80 17.49 18.98 -31.13
N LEU A 81 17.93 19.16 -29.89
CA LEU A 81 18.92 20.15 -29.48
C LEU A 81 19.86 19.52 -28.45
N ASP A 82 21.15 19.47 -28.76
CA ASP A 82 22.17 19.09 -27.80
C ASP A 82 22.28 20.16 -26.71
N LEU A 83 22.23 19.73 -25.45
CA LEU A 83 22.44 20.58 -24.29
C LEU A 83 23.84 20.34 -23.72
N PRO A 84 24.50 21.38 -23.21
CA PRO A 84 25.84 21.23 -22.62
C PRO A 84 25.82 20.41 -21.33
N GLU A 85 24.74 20.51 -20.54
CA GLU A 85 24.61 19.87 -19.24
C GLU A 85 23.15 19.44 -18.99
N ALA A 86 22.98 18.45 -18.11
CA ALA A 86 21.67 18.00 -17.70
C ALA A 86 20.99 19.07 -16.84
N PRO A 87 19.75 19.49 -17.18
CA PRO A 87 19.01 20.41 -16.32
C PRO A 87 18.69 19.72 -14.98
N GLY A 88 18.91 20.45 -13.88
CA GLY A 88 18.45 20.03 -12.55
C GLY A 88 16.93 20.12 -12.40
N ASP A 89 16.41 19.98 -11.19
CA ASP A 89 14.96 19.96 -10.90
C ASP A 89 14.26 21.33 -11.02
N GLY A 90 14.97 22.35 -11.49
CA GLY A 90 14.49 23.72 -11.62
C GLY A 90 13.68 23.99 -12.90
N VAL A 91 13.50 25.27 -13.19
CA VAL A 91 12.89 25.72 -14.46
C VAL A 91 13.85 25.45 -15.61
N LEU A 92 13.39 24.75 -16.64
CA LEU A 92 14.18 24.47 -17.83
C LEU A 92 14.36 25.75 -18.65
N ARG A 93 15.63 26.08 -18.95
CA ARG A 93 16.00 27.17 -19.85
C ARG A 93 16.63 26.59 -21.09
N LEU A 94 15.92 26.66 -22.22
CA LEU A 94 16.44 26.20 -23.51
C LEU A 94 17.35 27.27 -24.13
N PRO A 95 18.53 26.91 -24.65
CA PRO A 95 19.35 27.79 -25.48
C PRO A 95 18.57 28.29 -26.71
N SER A 96 18.87 29.52 -27.16
CA SER A 96 18.30 30.09 -28.38
C SER A 96 18.48 29.15 -29.57
N SER A 97 17.38 28.63 -30.10
CA SER A 97 17.33 27.57 -31.11
C SER A 97 15.93 27.46 -31.71
N ALA A 98 15.78 26.77 -32.83
CA ALA A 98 14.46 26.48 -33.42
C ALA A 98 13.56 25.70 -32.46
N LEU A 99 14.14 24.82 -31.63
CA LEU A 99 13.43 24.12 -30.55
C LEU A 99 12.88 25.11 -29.53
N ALA A 100 13.72 26.02 -29.02
CA ALA A 100 13.31 27.02 -28.04
C ALA A 100 12.23 27.96 -28.59
N ASP A 101 12.33 28.35 -29.86
CA ASP A 101 11.33 29.21 -30.51
C ASP A 101 10.00 28.48 -30.69
N THR A 102 10.03 27.19 -31.05
CA THR A 102 8.82 26.36 -31.16
C THR A 102 8.16 26.16 -29.80
N VAL A 103 8.94 25.89 -28.75
CA VAL A 103 8.43 25.74 -27.39
C VAL A 103 7.85 27.07 -26.88
N ARG A 104 8.54 28.20 -27.09
CA ARG A 104 8.03 29.54 -26.73
C ARG A 104 6.77 29.90 -27.50
N ALA A 105 6.67 29.55 -28.78
CA ALA A 105 5.43 29.73 -29.55
C ALA A 105 4.27 28.85 -29.03
N ALA A 106 4.59 27.72 -28.39
CA ALA A 106 3.62 26.84 -27.78
C ALA A 106 3.16 27.31 -26.40
N VAL A 107 4.06 27.72 -25.51
CA VAL A 107 3.77 28.00 -24.10
C VAL A 107 3.84 29.48 -23.71
N GLY A 108 4.24 30.37 -24.62
CA GLY A 108 4.49 31.78 -24.29
C GLY A 108 5.71 31.94 -23.38
N ASP A 109 5.56 32.77 -22.35
CA ASP A 109 6.59 33.04 -21.33
C ASP A 109 6.45 32.17 -20.07
N ASP A 110 5.53 31.21 -20.08
CA ASP A 110 5.29 30.33 -18.93
C ASP A 110 6.50 29.43 -18.63
N ALA A 111 6.76 29.23 -17.34
CA ALA A 111 7.90 28.45 -16.88
C ALA A 111 7.72 26.95 -17.16
N LEU A 112 8.70 26.35 -17.82
CA LEU A 112 8.78 24.90 -18.03
C LEU A 112 9.35 24.23 -16.79
N ARG A 113 8.56 23.37 -16.13
CA ARG A 113 8.98 22.60 -14.97
C ARG A 113 8.98 21.11 -15.31
N SER A 114 9.78 20.34 -14.57
CA SER A 114 9.79 18.89 -14.69
C SER A 114 8.41 18.34 -14.31
N LEU A 115 7.73 17.73 -15.27
CA LEU A 115 6.44 17.08 -15.09
C LEU A 115 6.63 15.66 -14.51
N LEU A 116 7.57 14.91 -15.07
CA LEU A 116 7.94 13.56 -14.61
C LEU A 116 9.34 13.20 -15.10
N THR A 117 9.99 12.29 -14.40
CA THR A 117 11.27 11.71 -14.79
C THR A 117 11.12 10.21 -14.98
N LEU A 118 11.68 9.66 -16.06
CA LEU A 118 11.77 8.23 -16.31
C LEU A 118 13.24 7.81 -16.21
N ARG A 119 13.54 6.89 -15.30
CA ARG A 119 14.83 6.19 -15.28
C ARG A 119 14.65 4.83 -15.91
N GLN A 120 15.41 4.53 -16.93
CA GLN A 120 15.28 3.30 -17.69
C GLN A 120 16.60 2.55 -17.69
N TYR A 121 16.55 1.30 -17.22
CA TYR A 121 17.62 0.32 -17.32
C TYR A 121 17.24 -0.68 -18.40
N ARG A 122 17.95 -0.65 -19.54
CA ARG A 122 17.66 -1.49 -20.71
C ARG A 122 18.67 -2.63 -20.79
N THR A 123 18.18 -3.84 -20.97
CA THR A 123 18.96 -5.02 -21.34
C THR A 123 18.55 -5.45 -22.75
N PRO A 124 19.16 -4.87 -23.80
CA PRO A 124 18.85 -5.21 -25.18
C PRO A 124 19.42 -6.57 -25.58
N ARG A 125 18.67 -7.28 -26.42
CA ARG A 125 19.07 -8.52 -27.09
C ARG A 125 18.71 -8.43 -28.57
N VAL A 126 19.60 -8.90 -29.45
CA VAL A 126 19.28 -9.05 -30.88
C VAL A 126 18.59 -10.40 -31.06
N ALA A 127 17.42 -10.42 -31.69
CA ALA A 127 16.66 -11.64 -31.95
C ALA A 127 16.93 -12.14 -33.36
N TYR A 128 17.15 -13.46 -33.49
CA TYR A 128 17.44 -14.14 -34.74
C TYR A 128 16.45 -15.27 -35.02
N ASP A 129 16.03 -15.35 -36.28
CA ASP A 129 15.42 -16.56 -36.87
C ASP A 129 16.52 -17.31 -37.63
N GLY A 130 17.08 -18.33 -37.00
CA GLY A 130 18.34 -18.96 -37.43
C GLY A 130 19.51 -17.96 -37.41
N GLU A 131 19.98 -17.58 -38.60
CA GLU A 131 21.06 -16.59 -38.80
C GLU A 131 20.54 -15.21 -39.20
N VAL A 132 19.23 -15.05 -39.42
CA VAL A 132 18.64 -13.80 -39.91
C VAL A 132 18.19 -12.94 -38.73
N PRO A 133 18.71 -11.71 -38.55
CA PRO A 133 18.26 -10.83 -37.49
C PRO A 133 16.84 -10.32 -37.79
N VAL A 134 15.91 -10.54 -36.87
CA VAL A 134 14.50 -10.14 -37.01
C VAL A 134 14.15 -8.90 -36.20
N GLY A 135 15.02 -8.47 -35.28
CA GLY A 135 14.85 -7.21 -34.53
C GLY A 135 15.65 -7.17 -33.24
N VAL A 136 15.38 -6.15 -32.43
CA VAL A 136 15.94 -6.00 -31.08
C VAL A 136 14.83 -6.10 -30.05
N ILE A 137 15.02 -6.96 -29.05
CA ILE A 137 14.15 -7.09 -27.87
C ILE A 137 14.86 -6.44 -26.70
N SER A 138 14.30 -5.38 -26.14
CA SER A 138 14.82 -4.70 -24.95
C SER A 138 13.98 -5.04 -23.73
N PHE A 139 14.63 -5.61 -22.72
CA PHE A 139 14.03 -5.81 -21.40
C PHE A 139 14.35 -4.59 -20.53
N ASP A 140 13.31 -3.81 -20.22
CA ASP A 140 13.42 -2.52 -19.59
C ASP A 140 12.83 -2.54 -18.18
N VAL A 141 13.63 -2.10 -17.19
CA VAL A 141 13.11 -1.68 -15.88
C VAL A 141 12.95 -0.16 -15.92
N VAL A 142 11.71 0.30 -15.87
CA VAL A 142 11.33 1.72 -15.97
C VAL A 142 10.86 2.21 -14.60
N VAL A 143 11.56 3.19 -14.04
CA VAL A 143 11.15 3.90 -12.83
C VAL A 143 10.56 5.25 -13.21
N TYR A 144 9.26 5.40 -12.96
CA TYR A 144 8.54 6.65 -13.05
C TYR A 144 8.72 7.43 -11.75
N GLU A 145 9.43 8.54 -11.81
CA GLU A 145 9.54 9.51 -10.71
C GLU A 145 8.59 10.67 -11.01
N VAL A 146 7.50 10.75 -10.24
CA VAL A 146 6.51 11.83 -10.29
C VAL A 146 6.54 12.56 -8.94
N PRO A 147 6.04 13.81 -8.84
CA PRO A 147 6.01 14.54 -7.57
C PRO A 147 5.39 13.71 -6.44
N GLY A 148 6.18 13.35 -5.42
CA GLY A 148 5.73 12.60 -4.25
C GLY A 148 5.56 11.08 -4.43
N ALA A 149 5.86 10.50 -5.58
CA ALA A 149 5.75 9.05 -5.78
C ALA A 149 6.79 8.48 -6.75
N ARG A 150 7.08 7.19 -6.57
CA ARG A 150 7.89 6.38 -7.49
C ARG A 150 7.13 5.12 -7.87
N VAL A 151 7.03 4.85 -9.17
CA VAL A 151 6.36 3.65 -9.69
C VAL A 151 7.35 2.89 -10.56
N VAL A 152 7.48 1.58 -10.36
CA VAL A 152 8.36 0.72 -11.16
C VAL A 152 7.50 -0.11 -12.12
N SER A 153 7.93 -0.19 -13.38
CA SER A 153 7.30 -0.98 -14.43
C SER A 153 8.37 -1.81 -15.14
N ASN A 154 8.06 -3.07 -15.37
CA ASN A 154 8.90 -3.99 -16.13
C ASN A 154 8.30 -4.14 -17.52
N GLU A 155 9.06 -3.77 -18.55
CA GLU A 155 8.57 -3.62 -19.91
C GLU A 155 9.45 -4.35 -20.92
N VAL A 156 8.84 -4.95 -21.94
CA VAL A 156 9.55 -5.55 -23.07
C VAL A 156 9.24 -4.71 -24.30
N GLU A 157 10.27 -4.10 -24.88
CA GLU A 157 10.16 -3.32 -26.11
C GLU A 157 10.75 -4.10 -27.29
N VAL A 158 9.98 -4.26 -28.37
CA VAL A 158 10.39 -4.96 -29.58
C VAL A 158 10.52 -3.95 -30.71
N GLU A 159 11.73 -3.79 -31.22
CA GLU A 159 12.09 -2.96 -32.37
C GLU A 159 12.36 -3.89 -33.57
N PRO A 160 11.38 -4.09 -34.48
CA PRO A 160 11.53 -5.03 -35.59
C PRO A 160 12.56 -4.54 -36.62
N ALA A 161 13.31 -5.48 -37.20
CA ALA A 161 14.15 -5.21 -38.36
C ALA A 161 13.27 -4.87 -39.58
N GLU A 162 13.86 -4.22 -40.60
CA GLU A 162 13.13 -3.87 -41.81
C GLU A 162 12.61 -5.13 -42.52
N GLY A 163 11.29 -5.18 -42.78
CA GLY A 163 10.63 -6.31 -43.43
C GLY A 163 10.33 -7.51 -42.52
N ALA A 164 10.75 -7.50 -41.25
CA ALA A 164 10.47 -8.58 -40.30
C ALA A 164 9.25 -8.28 -39.41
N ASP A 165 8.53 -9.33 -39.01
CA ASP A 165 7.43 -9.25 -38.02
C ASP A 165 7.65 -10.20 -36.83
N PRO A 166 8.63 -9.90 -35.94
CA PRO A 166 8.96 -10.74 -34.79
C PRO A 166 7.78 -10.98 -33.84
N LEU A 167 6.71 -10.18 -33.90
CA LEU A 167 5.56 -10.34 -33.02
C LEU A 167 4.78 -11.62 -33.26
N THR A 168 4.80 -12.17 -34.48
CA THR A 168 4.12 -13.43 -34.79
C THR A 168 4.61 -14.58 -33.89
N TRP A 169 5.88 -14.56 -33.47
CA TRP A 169 6.47 -15.53 -32.56
C TRP A 169 6.44 -15.09 -31.09
N LEU A 170 6.70 -13.80 -30.84
CA LEU A 170 6.89 -13.28 -29.47
C LEU A 170 5.58 -13.04 -28.72
N ALA A 171 4.54 -12.54 -29.39
CA ALA A 171 3.30 -12.11 -28.71
C ALA A 171 2.62 -13.25 -27.93
N PRO A 172 2.45 -14.48 -28.49
CA PRO A 172 1.84 -15.58 -27.74
C PRO A 172 2.65 -15.97 -26.50
N VAL A 173 3.98 -15.91 -26.57
CA VAL A 173 4.86 -16.23 -25.44
C VAL A 173 4.73 -15.17 -24.34
N PHE A 174 4.74 -13.89 -24.71
CA PHE A 174 4.56 -12.80 -23.75
C PHE A 174 3.19 -12.87 -23.06
N GLU A 175 2.12 -13.08 -23.81
CA GLU A 175 0.76 -13.18 -23.29
C GLU A 175 0.57 -14.41 -22.39
N ALA A 176 1.11 -15.58 -22.79
CA ALA A 176 1.11 -16.79 -21.96
C ALA A 176 1.88 -16.61 -20.63
N ARG A 177 2.86 -15.70 -20.60
CA ARG A 177 3.60 -15.32 -19.39
C ARG A 177 2.94 -14.16 -18.63
N GLY A 178 1.76 -13.70 -19.05
CA GLY A 178 1.00 -12.65 -18.36
C GLY A 178 1.52 -11.24 -18.59
N LEU A 179 2.29 -11.01 -19.66
CA LEU A 179 2.60 -9.67 -20.13
C LEU A 179 1.45 -9.16 -21.00
N GLU A 180 1.18 -7.85 -20.90
CA GLU A 180 0.11 -7.22 -21.66
C GLU A 180 0.66 -6.20 -22.63
N ARG A 181 0.13 -6.17 -23.85
CA ARG A 181 0.49 -5.14 -24.81
C ARG A 181 0.11 -3.76 -24.27
N ALA A 182 1.08 -2.86 -24.26
CA ALA A 182 0.89 -1.51 -23.77
C ALA A 182 0.20 -0.67 -24.85
N ALA A 183 -1.03 -0.22 -24.57
CA ALA A 183 -1.78 0.65 -25.50
C ALA A 183 -1.24 2.09 -25.58
N ARG A 184 -0.40 2.50 -24.63
CA ARG A 184 0.10 3.88 -24.48
C ARG A 184 1.63 3.91 -24.54
N SER A 185 2.21 5.07 -24.80
CA SER A 185 3.66 5.29 -24.67
C SER A 185 4.10 5.32 -23.19
N LYS A 186 5.40 5.14 -22.94
CA LYS A 186 5.99 5.29 -21.59
C LYS A 186 5.64 6.66 -20.98
N MET A 187 5.81 7.73 -21.75
CA MET A 187 5.43 9.08 -21.33
C MET A 187 3.95 9.17 -20.94
N ALA A 188 3.05 8.70 -21.80
CA ALA A 188 1.62 8.78 -21.55
C ALA A 188 1.21 8.00 -20.28
N ARG A 189 1.82 6.83 -20.04
CA ARG A 189 1.67 6.10 -18.77
C ARG A 189 2.17 6.93 -17.58
N GLY A 190 3.33 7.57 -17.70
CA GLY A 190 3.89 8.42 -16.66
C GLY A 190 2.98 9.61 -16.31
N VAL A 191 2.43 10.30 -17.32
CA VAL A 191 1.54 11.45 -17.13
C VAL A 191 0.28 11.05 -16.34
N ILE A 192 -0.27 9.86 -16.59
CA ILE A 192 -1.42 9.32 -15.83
C ILE A 192 -1.07 9.14 -14.33
N GLN A 193 0.19 8.87 -14.01
CA GLN A 193 0.66 8.69 -12.62
C GLN A 193 0.97 10.00 -11.90
N VAL A 194 1.01 11.15 -12.59
CA VAL A 194 1.32 12.44 -11.96
C VAL A 194 0.18 12.81 -11.00
N PRO A 195 0.43 12.83 -9.68
CA PRO A 195 -0.62 13.17 -8.73
C PRO A 195 -0.98 14.65 -8.90
N ARG A 196 -2.29 14.90 -9.01
CA ARG A 196 -2.85 16.27 -9.06
C ARG A 196 -3.99 16.37 -8.07
N SER A 197 -3.94 17.41 -7.25
CA SER A 197 -5.02 17.75 -6.34
C SER A 197 -6.28 18.18 -7.09
N LEU A 198 -7.41 18.23 -6.40
CA LEU A 198 -8.65 18.84 -6.92
C LEU A 198 -8.54 20.36 -7.11
N ALA A 199 -7.48 21.00 -6.62
CA ALA A 199 -7.24 22.42 -6.86
C ALA A 199 -6.54 22.66 -8.21
N GLU A 200 -5.82 21.65 -8.71
CA GLU A 200 -5.06 21.74 -9.95
C GLU A 200 -5.87 21.23 -11.15
N PRO A 201 -5.66 21.79 -12.34
CA PRO A 201 -6.25 21.29 -13.59
C PRO A 201 -5.85 19.83 -13.82
N VAL A 202 -6.78 19.05 -14.39
CA VAL A 202 -6.45 17.69 -14.79
C VAL A 202 -5.64 17.68 -16.08
N LEU A 203 -4.56 16.89 -16.10
CA LEU A 203 -3.80 16.64 -17.32
C LEU A 203 -4.53 15.63 -18.19
N LEU A 204 -4.84 16.03 -19.42
CA LEU A 204 -5.44 15.16 -20.44
C LEU A 204 -4.38 14.81 -21.47
N LEU A 205 -4.25 13.52 -21.76
CA LEU A 205 -3.56 13.06 -22.96
C LEU A 205 -4.37 13.43 -24.21
N PRO A 206 -3.74 13.50 -25.39
CA PRO A 206 -4.45 13.89 -26.62
C PRO A 206 -5.59 12.93 -27.02
N ASP A 207 -5.43 11.62 -26.85
CA ASP A 207 -6.47 10.61 -27.06
C ASP A 207 -7.66 10.83 -26.12
N GLU A 208 -7.38 11.08 -24.84
CA GLU A 208 -8.42 11.35 -23.85
C GLU A 208 -9.18 12.63 -24.18
N ARG A 209 -8.47 13.69 -24.57
CA ARG A 209 -9.09 14.94 -25.01
C ARG A 209 -9.99 14.71 -26.22
N ARG A 210 -9.49 14.02 -27.25
CA ARG A 210 -10.28 13.70 -28.46
C ARG A 210 -11.52 12.90 -28.11
N GLY A 211 -11.38 11.86 -27.30
CA GLY A 211 -12.51 11.04 -26.86
C GLY A 211 -13.55 11.83 -26.04
N LEU A 212 -13.11 12.79 -25.22
CA LEU A 212 -14.01 13.69 -24.50
C LEU A 212 -14.70 14.69 -25.45
N GLU A 213 -14.00 15.21 -26.46
CA GLU A 213 -14.56 16.08 -27.49
C GLU A 213 -15.57 15.34 -28.38
N ASP A 214 -15.29 14.09 -28.75
CA ASP A 214 -16.24 13.23 -29.45
C ASP A 214 -17.49 12.97 -28.58
N ALA A 215 -17.29 12.72 -27.28
CA ALA A 215 -18.39 12.56 -26.33
C ALA A 215 -19.24 13.83 -26.15
N MET A 216 -18.71 15.03 -26.45
CA MET A 216 -19.50 16.27 -26.51
C MET A 216 -20.49 16.29 -27.68
N GLY A 217 -20.22 15.53 -28.75
CA GLY A 217 -21.12 15.34 -29.89
C GLY A 217 -22.16 14.23 -29.70
N ALA A 218 -22.06 13.42 -28.65
CA ALA A 218 -22.95 12.29 -28.42
C ALA A 218 -24.40 12.70 -28.16
N ALA A 219 -25.37 11.87 -28.57
CA ALA A 219 -26.79 12.13 -28.32
C ALA A 219 -27.13 12.12 -26.82
N ASP A 220 -26.46 11.28 -26.03
CA ASP A 220 -26.66 11.16 -24.59
C ASP A 220 -26.23 12.44 -23.86
N VAL A 221 -27.22 13.12 -23.24
CA VAL A 221 -27.03 14.35 -22.46
C VAL A 221 -26.12 14.10 -21.24
N SER A 222 -26.18 12.91 -20.64
CA SER A 222 -25.37 12.55 -19.47
C SER A 222 -23.89 12.49 -19.83
N LEU A 223 -23.53 11.78 -20.91
CA LEU A 223 -22.16 11.69 -21.38
C LEU A 223 -21.58 13.04 -21.77
N ARG A 224 -22.35 13.86 -22.51
CA ARG A 224 -21.95 15.23 -22.85
C ARG A 224 -21.64 16.06 -21.61
N ARG A 225 -22.49 16.02 -20.58
CA ARG A 225 -22.26 16.78 -19.34
C ARG A 225 -21.00 16.32 -18.61
N ARG A 226 -20.76 15.01 -18.52
CA ARG A 226 -19.53 14.47 -17.89
C ARG A 226 -18.28 14.90 -18.66
N ALA A 227 -18.29 14.75 -19.98
CA ALA A 227 -17.18 15.17 -20.83
C ALA A 227 -16.91 16.68 -20.70
N HIS A 228 -17.97 17.50 -20.67
CA HIS A 228 -17.86 18.94 -20.51
C HIS A 228 -17.20 19.33 -19.17
N VAL A 229 -17.56 18.66 -18.07
CA VAL A 229 -16.91 18.88 -16.76
C VAL A 229 -15.41 18.65 -16.85
N VAL A 230 -14.97 17.52 -17.42
CA VAL A 230 -13.55 17.15 -17.49
C VAL A 230 -12.77 18.09 -18.43
N LEU A 231 -13.36 18.46 -19.57
CA LEU A 231 -12.74 19.40 -20.50
C LEU A 231 -12.56 20.80 -19.90
N LEU A 232 -13.53 21.27 -19.10
CA LEU A 232 -13.40 22.56 -18.41
C LEU A 232 -12.41 22.49 -17.24
N ASP A 233 -12.36 21.37 -16.50
CA ASP A 233 -11.35 21.15 -15.47
C ASP A 233 -9.93 21.18 -16.05
N ALA A 234 -9.73 20.53 -17.20
CA ALA A 234 -8.46 20.50 -17.92
C ALA A 234 -8.04 21.86 -18.51
N ARG A 235 -8.95 22.83 -18.57
CA ARG A 235 -8.68 24.22 -18.94
C ARG A 235 -8.43 25.12 -17.71
N GLY A 236 -8.47 24.56 -16.51
CA GLY A 236 -8.25 25.28 -15.26
C GLY A 236 -9.44 26.13 -14.79
N PHE A 237 -10.66 25.86 -15.28
CA PHE A 237 -11.84 26.55 -14.77
C PHE A 237 -12.13 26.15 -13.31
N ARG A 238 -12.52 27.13 -12.50
CA ARG A 238 -12.91 26.87 -11.11
C ARG A 238 -14.21 26.04 -11.04
N PRO A 239 -14.41 25.22 -10.00
CA PRO A 239 -15.57 24.32 -9.93
C PRO A 239 -16.94 24.99 -10.00
N ASP A 240 -17.08 26.22 -9.47
CA ASP A 240 -18.27 27.06 -9.56
C ASP A 240 -18.58 27.50 -11.00
N THR A 241 -17.53 27.86 -11.74
CA THR A 241 -17.62 28.18 -13.17
C THR A 241 -18.01 26.95 -13.97
N ILE A 242 -17.43 25.78 -13.67
CA ILE A 242 -17.79 24.51 -14.31
C ILE A 242 -19.26 24.17 -14.02
N ALA A 243 -19.72 24.29 -12.77
CA ALA A 243 -21.11 24.04 -12.38
C ALA A 243 -22.08 24.94 -13.15
N SER A 244 -21.78 26.24 -13.24
CA SER A 244 -22.55 27.21 -14.01
C SER A 244 -22.63 26.85 -15.50
N GLN A 245 -21.50 26.53 -16.14
CA GLN A 245 -21.46 26.22 -17.58
C GLN A 245 -22.08 24.86 -17.94
N THR A 246 -22.07 23.91 -17.01
CA THR A 246 -22.59 22.55 -17.24
C THR A 246 -24.04 22.37 -16.76
N GLY A 247 -24.57 23.31 -15.99
CA GLY A 247 -25.87 23.20 -15.33
C GLY A 247 -25.92 22.11 -14.26
N LEU A 248 -24.76 21.72 -13.70
CA LEU A 248 -24.63 20.71 -12.66
C LEU A 248 -24.45 21.37 -11.29
N SER A 249 -24.72 20.61 -10.21
CA SER A 249 -24.37 21.05 -8.86
C SER A 249 -22.86 20.92 -8.61
N MET A 250 -22.35 21.71 -7.66
CA MET A 250 -20.95 21.65 -7.22
C MET A 250 -20.52 20.24 -6.78
N THR A 251 -21.40 19.53 -6.07
CA THR A 251 -21.15 18.15 -5.63
C THR A 251 -21.00 17.21 -6.82
N ALA A 252 -21.83 17.36 -7.86
CA ALA A 252 -21.73 16.56 -9.07
C ALA A 252 -20.46 16.87 -9.86
N VAL A 253 -20.07 18.14 -9.97
CA VAL A 253 -18.79 18.54 -10.59
C VAL A 253 -17.62 17.90 -9.85
N ARG A 254 -17.57 18.03 -8.51
CA ARG A 254 -16.53 17.40 -7.70
C ARG A 254 -16.48 15.89 -7.92
N HIS A 255 -17.64 15.23 -7.87
CA HIS A 255 -17.76 13.79 -8.10
C HIS A 255 -17.17 13.36 -9.45
N TRP A 256 -17.52 14.03 -10.55
CA TRP A 256 -17.02 13.65 -11.88
C TRP A 256 -15.53 13.93 -12.06
N ARG A 257 -15.00 15.00 -11.44
CA ARG A 257 -13.55 15.28 -11.41
C ARG A 257 -12.77 14.20 -10.65
N GLU A 258 -13.26 13.82 -9.47
CA GLU A 258 -12.69 12.71 -8.69
C GLU A 258 -12.76 11.40 -9.47
N ARG A 259 -13.91 11.11 -10.09
CA ARG A 259 -14.13 9.89 -10.86
C ARG A 259 -13.19 9.81 -12.06
N PHE A 260 -13.04 10.88 -12.85
CA PHE A 260 -12.10 10.90 -13.97
C PHE A 260 -10.65 10.70 -13.51
N ARG A 261 -10.22 11.32 -12.40
CA ARG A 261 -8.86 11.05 -11.87
C ARG A 261 -8.68 9.57 -11.48
N ALA A 262 -9.72 8.91 -10.98
CA ALA A 262 -9.66 7.51 -10.54
C ALA A 262 -9.73 6.49 -11.69
N VAL A 263 -10.59 6.69 -12.70
CA VAL A 263 -10.85 5.70 -13.77
C VAL A 263 -10.57 6.20 -15.19
N ARG A 264 -10.06 7.42 -15.34
CA ARG A 264 -9.77 8.08 -16.62
C ARG A 264 -10.98 8.01 -17.55
N MET A 265 -10.79 7.57 -18.79
CA MET A 265 -11.85 7.45 -19.81
C MET A 265 -12.99 6.50 -19.43
N GLY A 266 -12.80 5.63 -18.43
CA GLY A 266 -13.90 4.85 -17.83
C GLY A 266 -15.01 5.73 -17.24
N VAL A 267 -14.79 7.04 -17.03
CA VAL A 267 -15.86 7.97 -16.60
C VAL A 267 -17.01 8.07 -17.61
N LEU A 268 -16.74 7.74 -18.88
CA LEU A 268 -17.72 7.76 -19.97
C LEU A 268 -18.49 6.43 -20.11
N ASP A 269 -18.07 5.36 -19.46
CA ASP A 269 -18.79 4.10 -19.49
C ASP A 269 -19.98 4.14 -18.51
N PRO A 270 -21.22 3.92 -18.98
CA PRO A 270 -22.41 3.96 -18.14
C PRO A 270 -22.40 2.91 -17.01
N GLU A 271 -21.80 1.74 -17.22
CA GLU A 271 -21.78 0.64 -16.23
C GLU A 271 -20.85 0.96 -15.06
N THR A 272 -19.65 1.46 -15.37
CA THR A 272 -18.73 1.94 -14.32
C THR A 272 -19.17 3.27 -13.70
N ALA A 273 -20.11 4.00 -14.30
CA ALA A 273 -20.58 5.29 -13.79
C ALA A 273 -21.76 5.19 -12.81
N ALA A 274 -22.38 4.03 -12.64
CA ALA A 274 -23.39 3.86 -11.60
C ALA A 274 -22.69 4.03 -10.24
N PRO A 275 -23.00 5.10 -9.45
CA PRO A 275 -22.65 5.05 -8.05
C PRO A 275 -23.30 3.79 -7.50
N ALA A 276 -22.56 3.01 -6.71
CA ALA A 276 -23.16 1.96 -5.89
C ALA A 276 -24.17 2.64 -4.95
N ARG A 277 -25.38 2.88 -5.48
CA ARG A 277 -26.55 3.13 -4.68
C ARG A 277 -26.82 1.78 -4.04
N GLY A 278 -26.16 1.54 -2.91
CA GLY A 278 -26.75 0.67 -1.91
C GLY A 278 -28.21 1.12 -1.76
N PRO A 279 -29.18 0.19 -1.76
CA PRO A 279 -30.60 0.52 -1.73
C PRO A 279 -30.92 1.16 -0.37
N LEU A 280 -30.69 2.46 -0.24
CA LEU A 280 -31.04 3.27 0.93
C LEU A 280 -32.46 3.84 0.82
N TRP A 281 -33.22 3.45 -0.21
CA TRP A 281 -34.64 3.73 -0.31
C TRP A 281 -35.36 2.67 -1.14
N ALA A 282 -35.28 1.40 -0.73
CA ALA A 282 -36.45 0.56 -0.83
C ALA A 282 -37.27 0.85 0.43
N PRO A 283 -38.54 1.32 0.35
CA PRO A 283 -39.41 1.25 1.51
C PRO A 283 -39.39 -0.20 1.99
N ALA A 284 -39.16 -0.41 3.29
CA ALA A 284 -39.15 -1.74 3.87
C ALA A 284 -40.38 -2.51 3.38
N PRO A 285 -40.26 -3.79 2.97
CA PRO A 285 -41.45 -4.62 2.79
C PRO A 285 -42.24 -4.52 4.09
N GLY A 286 -43.46 -4.01 4.00
CA GLY A 286 -44.33 -3.87 5.16
C GLY A 286 -44.39 -5.20 5.91
N PRO A 287 -44.51 -5.19 7.25
CA PRO A 287 -44.60 -6.42 8.02
C PRO A 287 -45.71 -7.32 7.43
N PRO A 288 -45.51 -8.65 7.40
CA PRO A 288 -46.50 -9.58 6.88
C PRO A 288 -47.84 -9.29 7.55
N ALA A 289 -48.88 -9.11 6.73
CA ALA A 289 -50.23 -8.82 7.20
C ALA A 289 -50.64 -9.87 8.24
N LEU A 290 -50.78 -9.43 9.49
CA LEU A 290 -51.40 -10.26 10.52
C LEU A 290 -52.82 -10.64 10.06
N PRO A 291 -53.27 -11.88 10.32
CA PRO A 291 -54.62 -12.31 9.98
C PRO A 291 -55.64 -11.37 10.61
N ARG A 292 -56.52 -10.81 9.76
CA ARG A 292 -57.63 -9.94 10.16
C ARG A 292 -58.50 -10.67 11.19
N ILE A 293 -58.46 -10.20 12.43
CA ILE A 293 -59.47 -10.53 13.44
C ILE A 293 -60.77 -9.82 13.01
N PRO A 294 -61.91 -10.52 12.86
CA PRO A 294 -63.18 -9.89 12.52
C PRO A 294 -63.61 -8.95 13.64
N ALA A 295 -63.94 -7.71 13.26
CA ALA A 295 -64.42 -6.68 14.18
C ALA A 295 -65.78 -7.09 14.81
N PRO A 296 -65.97 -6.88 16.12
CA PRO A 296 -67.29 -6.93 16.73
C PRO A 296 -68.16 -5.73 16.29
N PRO A 297 -69.49 -5.88 16.25
CA PRO A 297 -70.40 -4.89 15.68
C PRO A 297 -70.52 -3.62 16.54
N ALA A 298 -70.78 -2.53 15.82
CA ALA A 298 -70.91 -1.17 16.27
C ALA A 298 -71.89 -0.97 17.44
N SER A 299 -71.51 -0.08 18.36
CA SER A 299 -72.41 0.56 19.33
C SER A 299 -72.30 2.08 19.17
N VAL A 300 -73.37 2.64 18.60
CA VAL A 300 -74.10 3.89 18.88
C VAL A 300 -73.35 5.06 19.56
N GLU A 301 -73.35 6.18 18.82
CA GLU A 301 -73.48 7.60 19.18
C GLU A 301 -73.06 8.09 20.57
N GLU A 302 -72.20 9.11 20.61
CA GLU A 302 -72.51 10.32 21.38
C GLU A 302 -71.82 11.57 20.79
N SER A 303 -72.64 12.61 20.64
CA SER A 303 -72.39 13.91 20.01
C SER A 303 -71.85 14.94 21.02
N ALA A 304 -70.93 15.83 20.62
CA ALA A 304 -70.77 17.22 21.10
C ALA A 304 -69.56 17.92 20.39
N PRO A 305 -69.38 19.26 20.47
CA PRO A 305 -70.13 20.30 19.75
C PRO A 305 -69.18 21.26 18.95
N PRO A 306 -69.71 22.18 18.11
CA PRO A 306 -68.92 23.09 17.29
C PRO A 306 -68.59 24.41 18.01
N ALA A 307 -67.46 25.02 17.61
CA ALA A 307 -66.97 26.32 18.08
C ALA A 307 -66.60 27.19 16.84
N PRO A 308 -66.57 28.54 16.94
CA PRO A 308 -67.55 29.38 16.25
C PRO A 308 -66.97 30.32 15.18
N GLU A 309 -67.88 30.85 14.36
CA GLU A 309 -67.72 32.00 13.46
C GLU A 309 -67.55 33.31 14.23
N ALA A 310 -66.71 34.21 13.69
CA ALA A 310 -67.01 35.61 13.35
C ALA A 310 -65.73 36.46 13.43
N GLU A 311 -65.36 37.17 12.35
CA GLU A 311 -65.58 38.61 12.24
C GLU A 311 -65.14 39.16 10.88
N ARG A 312 -65.74 40.28 10.51
CA ARG A 312 -65.91 40.80 9.16
C ARG A 312 -65.46 42.27 9.15
N VAL A 313 -65.04 42.71 7.94
CA VAL A 313 -64.99 44.10 7.38
C VAL A 313 -63.86 45.08 7.81
N PRO A 314 -63.53 46.17 7.04
CA PRO A 314 -63.69 46.47 5.59
C PRO A 314 -62.43 47.00 4.82
N ASP A 315 -62.54 46.92 3.49
CA ASP A 315 -62.22 47.86 2.39
C ASP A 315 -61.18 49.00 2.55
N MET A 316 -60.28 49.09 1.56
CA MET A 316 -59.90 50.34 0.92
C MET A 316 -59.55 50.11 -0.57
N GLU A 317 -60.12 50.99 -1.39
CA GLU A 317 -60.10 51.01 -2.85
C GLU A 317 -58.81 51.64 -3.43
N ASP A 318 -58.57 51.29 -4.71
CA ASP A 318 -58.40 52.20 -5.85
C ASP A 318 -57.04 52.29 -6.59
N ALA A 319 -57.20 52.43 -7.91
CA ALA A 319 -56.32 52.95 -8.96
C ALA A 319 -55.56 51.98 -9.91
N SER A 320 -56.26 51.64 -11.03
CA SER A 320 -55.88 51.95 -12.44
C SER A 320 -54.93 51.04 -13.27
N ASP A 321 -55.54 50.27 -14.21
CA ASP A 321 -55.36 50.13 -15.70
C ASP A 321 -53.97 50.25 -16.42
N PRO A 322 -53.80 49.80 -17.72
CA PRO A 322 -54.32 48.63 -18.45
C PRO A 322 -53.30 47.89 -19.42
N VAL A 323 -53.59 46.61 -19.74
CA VAL A 323 -53.56 45.82 -21.04
C VAL A 323 -52.64 46.29 -22.22
N PRO A 324 -51.86 45.43 -22.95
CA PRO A 324 -52.37 44.47 -23.97
C PRO A 324 -51.66 43.11 -24.19
N PRO A 325 -52.24 42.21 -25.04
CA PRO A 325 -52.13 40.75 -24.93
C PRO A 325 -51.25 40.08 -26.00
N ARG A 326 -50.95 38.78 -25.82
CA ARG A 326 -50.61 37.90 -26.95
C ARG A 326 -50.97 36.43 -26.74
N GLU A 327 -51.30 35.84 -27.87
CA GLU A 327 -52.13 34.67 -28.16
C GLU A 327 -51.45 33.29 -28.01
N VAL A 328 -52.29 32.31 -27.63
CA VAL A 328 -52.55 31.01 -28.28
C VAL A 328 -51.37 30.14 -28.76
N SER A 329 -51.16 28.99 -28.11
CA SER A 329 -51.26 27.66 -28.75
C SER A 329 -50.89 26.53 -27.79
N ARG A 330 -51.88 25.70 -27.43
CA ARG A 330 -51.68 24.35 -26.88
C ARG A 330 -52.44 23.38 -27.76
N ALA A 331 -51.71 22.45 -28.37
CA ALA A 331 -52.26 21.24 -28.95
C ALA A 331 -51.70 20.05 -28.17
N ALA A 332 -52.60 19.19 -27.69
CA ALA A 332 -52.32 17.83 -27.26
C ALA A 332 -51.91 16.96 -28.46
N PRO A 333 -51.38 15.74 -28.24
CA PRO A 333 -52.28 14.60 -28.30
C PRO A 333 -52.01 13.45 -27.31
N THR A 334 -53.12 12.93 -26.78
CA THR A 334 -53.57 11.52 -26.68
C THR A 334 -52.57 10.36 -26.81
N GLY A 335 -52.73 9.38 -25.91
CA GLY A 335 -52.84 7.96 -26.29
C GLY A 335 -51.85 6.99 -25.63
N GLY A 336 -52.34 6.15 -24.70
CA GLY A 336 -51.74 4.84 -24.38
C GLY A 336 -51.91 3.83 -25.54
N PRO A 337 -51.67 2.51 -25.36
CA PRO A 337 -51.99 1.73 -24.17
C PRO A 337 -50.96 0.64 -23.77
N GLU A 338 -51.36 -0.07 -22.72
CA GLU A 338 -50.86 -1.29 -22.10
C GLU A 338 -50.37 -2.39 -23.06
N GLY A 339 -49.41 -3.19 -22.58
CA GLY A 339 -48.97 -4.43 -23.20
C GLY A 339 -48.27 -5.32 -22.18
N ASP A 340 -48.96 -6.41 -21.83
CA ASP A 340 -48.59 -7.46 -20.89
C ASP A 340 -47.28 -8.21 -21.22
N GLY A 341 -46.57 -8.57 -20.14
CA GLY A 341 -46.19 -9.94 -19.81
C GLY A 341 -45.25 -10.72 -20.76
N LEU A 342 -44.02 -10.95 -20.31
CA LEU A 342 -43.36 -12.26 -20.41
C LEU A 342 -42.42 -12.50 -19.22
N SER A 343 -42.80 -13.48 -18.40
CA SER A 343 -41.94 -14.20 -17.45
C SER A 343 -40.86 -14.98 -18.19
N LEU A 344 -39.61 -14.84 -17.77
CA LEU A 344 -38.56 -15.84 -17.97
C LEU A 344 -37.70 -15.98 -16.70
N GLY A 345 -37.95 -17.08 -15.99
CA GLY A 345 -36.92 -18.04 -15.60
C GLY A 345 -35.75 -17.56 -14.73
N SER A 346 -35.95 -17.69 -13.42
CA SER A 346 -35.00 -18.22 -12.43
C SER A 346 -33.74 -18.91 -13.00
N LEU A 347 -32.57 -18.31 -12.78
CA LEU A 347 -31.28 -18.99 -12.67
C LEU A 347 -30.41 -18.20 -11.66
N ASP A 348 -30.77 -18.33 -10.39
CA ASP A 348 -29.90 -18.02 -9.27
C ASP A 348 -29.08 -19.27 -8.91
N THR A 349 -27.87 -19.04 -8.39
CA THR A 349 -26.91 -19.97 -7.75
C THR A 349 -25.98 -20.78 -8.65
N LEU A 350 -24.91 -20.12 -9.12
CA LEU A 350 -23.58 -20.72 -9.18
C LEU A 350 -22.65 -19.84 -8.35
N GLU A 351 -22.27 -20.32 -7.17
CA GLU A 351 -21.30 -19.71 -6.29
C GLU A 351 -19.89 -19.93 -6.86
N ASP A 352 -19.13 -18.84 -6.99
CA ASP A 352 -17.72 -18.78 -7.49
C ASP A 352 -16.68 -19.43 -6.53
N GLY A 353 -17.06 -20.48 -5.80
CA GLY A 353 -16.23 -21.11 -4.75
C GLY A 353 -15.38 -22.30 -5.20
N ASP A 354 -15.85 -23.10 -6.16
CA ASP A 354 -15.36 -24.50 -6.34
C ASP A 354 -14.55 -24.76 -7.63
N MET A 355 -14.10 -23.72 -8.34
CA MET A 355 -13.27 -23.90 -9.54
C MET A 355 -11.77 -24.08 -9.23
N ALA A 356 -11.34 -23.74 -8.01
CA ALA A 356 -9.92 -23.75 -7.62
C ALA A 356 -9.40 -25.15 -7.26
N ASP A 357 -10.27 -26.07 -6.83
CA ASP A 357 -9.87 -27.44 -6.42
C ASP A 357 -9.91 -28.45 -7.59
N LEU A 358 -10.50 -28.08 -8.73
CA LEU A 358 -10.58 -28.95 -9.92
C LEU A 358 -9.35 -28.88 -10.85
N LEU A 359 -8.44 -27.93 -10.61
CA LEU A 359 -7.21 -27.76 -11.40
C LEU A 359 -5.98 -28.44 -10.80
N ASP A 360 -6.09 -29.06 -9.63
CA ASP A 360 -5.06 -29.92 -9.03
C ASP A 360 -5.05 -31.36 -9.60
N LEU A 361 -5.94 -31.67 -10.56
CA LEU A 361 -6.09 -33.00 -11.18
C LEU A 361 -5.32 -33.21 -12.50
N PHE A 362 -4.52 -32.23 -12.94
CA PHE A 362 -3.73 -32.34 -14.18
C PHE A 362 -2.25 -32.07 -13.95
N THR A 363 -1.60 -32.96 -13.20
CA THR A 363 -0.14 -33.11 -13.20
C THR A 363 0.26 -34.12 -14.28
N PRO A 364 1.06 -33.75 -15.29
CA PRO A 364 1.84 -34.73 -16.04
C PRO A 364 3.23 -34.87 -15.42
N SER A 365 3.57 -36.13 -15.17
CA SER A 365 4.82 -36.66 -14.66
C SER A 365 6.05 -36.32 -15.51
N ALA A 366 7.22 -36.39 -14.86
CA ALA A 366 8.55 -36.36 -15.46
C ALA A 366 8.72 -37.39 -16.61
N PRO A 367 9.72 -37.16 -17.47
CA PRO A 367 10.56 -38.28 -17.87
C PRO A 367 12.05 -38.00 -17.64
N ASP A 368 12.68 -39.09 -17.22
CA ASP A 368 14.11 -39.33 -17.05
C ASP A 368 14.94 -39.19 -18.33
N THR A 369 16.27 -39.09 -18.09
CA THR A 369 17.44 -39.50 -18.91
C THR A 369 17.94 -38.62 -20.07
N PRO A 370 19.25 -38.71 -20.43
CA PRO A 370 20.46 -38.98 -19.64
C PRO A 370 21.62 -37.97 -19.90
N LEU A 371 22.60 -37.96 -19.00
CA LEU A 371 23.93 -37.39 -19.23
C LEU A 371 24.61 -38.05 -20.44
N LEU A 372 25.09 -37.24 -21.38
CA LEU A 372 26.16 -37.61 -22.30
C LEU A 372 27.27 -36.55 -22.23
N ASP A 373 28.38 -37.03 -21.70
CA ASP A 373 29.73 -36.49 -21.72
C ASP A 373 30.27 -36.70 -23.14
N ASP A 374 30.62 -35.62 -23.85
CA ASP A 374 31.46 -35.72 -25.03
C ASP A 374 32.44 -34.54 -25.07
N ARG A 375 33.68 -34.89 -24.75
CA ARG A 375 34.89 -34.12 -25.01
C ARG A 375 35.03 -33.91 -26.52
N VAL A 376 35.24 -32.67 -26.93
CA VAL A 376 35.90 -32.37 -28.20
C VAL A 376 37.04 -31.41 -27.90
N ASP A 377 38.25 -31.95 -28.03
CA ASP A 377 39.49 -31.20 -28.20
C ASP A 377 39.37 -30.33 -29.46
N VAL A 378 39.56 -29.02 -29.32
CA VAL A 378 39.88 -28.15 -30.45
C VAL A 378 41.09 -27.32 -30.04
N ASP A 379 42.18 -27.57 -30.76
CA ASP A 379 43.41 -26.79 -30.79
C ASP A 379 43.11 -25.32 -31.09
N ASP A 380 43.46 -24.43 -30.17
CA ASP A 380 43.54 -22.99 -30.46
C ASP A 380 45.00 -22.58 -30.57
N GLU A 381 45.35 -22.21 -31.80
CA GLU A 381 46.62 -21.69 -32.25
C GLU A 381 47.01 -20.39 -31.53
N GLU A 382 48.32 -20.27 -31.35
CA GLU A 382 49.07 -19.12 -30.85
C GLU A 382 48.66 -17.81 -31.55
N ALA A 383 48.17 -16.85 -30.77
CA ALA A 383 48.20 -15.44 -31.13
C ALA A 383 48.98 -14.66 -30.05
N GLU A 384 50.19 -14.26 -30.42
CA GLU A 384 51.06 -13.38 -29.62
C GLU A 384 50.35 -12.05 -29.27
N PRO A 385 50.38 -11.60 -28.00
CA PRO A 385 49.91 -10.27 -27.65
C PRO A 385 50.99 -9.20 -27.95
N PRO A 386 50.62 -8.01 -28.46
CA PRO A 386 51.56 -6.93 -28.67
C PRO A 386 52.03 -6.31 -27.35
N GLU A 387 53.31 -5.96 -27.35
CA GLU A 387 54.10 -5.43 -26.24
C GLU A 387 53.45 -4.24 -25.52
N SER A 388 53.36 -4.38 -24.20
CA SER A 388 52.98 -3.36 -23.23
C SER A 388 54.10 -2.32 -23.05
N GLY A 389 53.88 -1.09 -23.53
CA GLY A 389 54.62 0.11 -23.12
C GLY A 389 54.02 0.69 -21.83
N GLY A 390 54.60 0.36 -20.68
CA GLY A 390 54.22 0.95 -19.39
C GLY A 390 54.98 2.25 -19.11
N PRO A 391 54.33 3.31 -18.59
CA PRO A 391 55.03 4.44 -17.97
C PRO A 391 55.36 4.13 -16.50
N ASP A 392 56.48 4.70 -16.06
CA ASP A 392 57.14 4.53 -14.76
C ASP A 392 56.19 4.60 -13.55
N ILE A 393 56.20 3.53 -12.74
CA ILE A 393 55.56 3.48 -11.42
C ILE A 393 56.53 4.11 -10.41
N GLU A 394 56.11 5.25 -9.88
CA GLU A 394 56.72 5.94 -8.73
C GLU A 394 56.72 5.03 -7.49
N ALA A 395 57.82 5.07 -6.74
CA ALA A 395 58.08 4.22 -5.59
C ALA A 395 57.03 4.37 -4.46
N PRO A 396 56.66 3.29 -3.75
CA PRO A 396 55.70 3.36 -2.65
C PRO A 396 56.31 4.07 -1.43
N PRO A 397 55.52 4.86 -0.67
CA PRO A 397 55.99 5.54 0.53
C PRO A 397 56.27 4.53 1.68
N PRO A 398 57.16 4.89 2.62
CA PRO A 398 57.58 3.99 3.70
C PRO A 398 56.46 3.69 4.69
N ALA A 399 56.46 2.44 5.18
CA ALA A 399 55.47 1.87 6.09
C ALA A 399 55.32 2.67 7.41
N ALA A 400 54.07 2.84 7.83
CA ALA A 400 53.71 3.41 9.13
C ALA A 400 54.17 2.51 10.29
N PRO A 401 54.58 3.09 11.44
CA PRO A 401 55.01 2.32 12.60
C PRO A 401 53.83 1.56 13.25
N PRO A 402 54.08 0.39 13.87
CA PRO A 402 53.04 -0.44 14.45
C PRO A 402 52.41 0.21 15.68
N LEU A 403 51.07 0.11 15.77
CA LEU A 403 50.30 0.55 16.93
C LEU A 403 50.64 -0.30 18.18
N PRO A 404 50.69 0.30 19.38
CA PRO A 404 50.95 -0.44 20.61
C PRO A 404 49.78 -1.35 20.98
N ALA A 405 50.11 -2.58 21.42
CA ALA A 405 49.13 -3.56 21.88
C ALA A 405 48.28 -3.03 23.07
N PRO A 406 46.98 -3.37 23.13
CA PRO A 406 46.12 -2.92 24.22
C PRO A 406 46.56 -3.54 25.56
N ARG A 407 46.62 -2.69 26.59
CA ARG A 407 46.93 -3.09 27.96
C ARG A 407 45.86 -4.03 28.49
N ARG A 408 46.31 -5.17 29.05
CA ARG A 408 45.47 -6.12 29.80
C ARG A 408 44.78 -5.42 30.98
N ASN A 409 43.46 -5.55 31.04
CA ASN A 409 42.62 -5.11 32.14
C ASN A 409 42.86 -6.00 33.39
N PRO A 410 43.21 -5.45 34.58
CA PRO A 410 43.68 -6.23 35.72
C PRO A 410 42.60 -6.60 36.78
N TYR A 411 41.32 -6.69 36.42
CA TYR A 411 40.27 -7.05 37.39
C TYR A 411 39.68 -8.44 37.14
N PRO A 412 39.78 -9.39 38.10
CA PRO A 412 39.00 -10.62 38.06
C PRO A 412 37.62 -10.32 38.69
N VAL A 413 36.57 -10.27 37.87
CA VAL A 413 35.19 -10.24 38.39
C VAL A 413 34.61 -11.65 38.29
N VAL A 414 34.53 -12.29 39.45
CA VAL A 414 33.74 -13.50 39.69
C VAL A 414 32.27 -13.09 39.73
N LEU A 415 31.46 -13.50 38.74
CA LEU A 415 30.00 -13.38 38.81
C LEU A 415 29.41 -14.71 39.29
N GLY A 416 28.94 -14.71 40.53
CA GLY A 416 27.96 -15.68 41.02
C GLY A 416 26.57 -15.42 40.42
N PRO A 417 25.62 -16.35 40.60
CA PRO A 417 24.30 -16.28 39.98
C PRO A 417 23.50 -15.06 40.49
N VAL A 418 23.06 -14.22 39.56
CA VAL A 418 22.19 -13.07 39.81
C VAL A 418 20.81 -13.57 40.24
N ALA A 419 20.39 -13.20 41.44
CA ALA A 419 19.06 -13.49 41.97
C ALA A 419 17.98 -12.83 41.10
N ALA A 420 16.94 -13.58 40.75
CA ALA A 420 15.78 -13.07 40.02
C ALA A 420 15.13 -11.91 40.80
N PRO A 421 14.81 -10.77 40.16
CA PRO A 421 14.14 -9.66 40.83
C PRO A 421 12.76 -10.09 41.34
N ALA A 422 12.39 -9.56 42.52
CA ALA A 422 11.10 -9.84 43.15
C ALA A 422 9.94 -9.52 42.20
N ARG A 423 9.02 -10.48 42.02
CA ARG A 423 7.81 -10.33 41.19
C ARG A 423 6.97 -9.16 41.71
N LYS A 424 6.98 -8.01 41.02
CA LYS A 424 5.97 -6.95 41.23
C LYS A 424 4.57 -7.54 40.99
N ARG A 425 3.62 -7.27 41.88
CA ARG A 425 2.21 -7.68 41.74
C ARG A 425 1.62 -7.04 40.48
N ASP A 426 0.88 -7.82 39.70
CA ASP A 426 0.10 -7.32 38.56
C ASP A 426 -0.99 -6.38 39.10
N PRO A 427 -1.05 -5.10 38.69
CA PRO A 427 -2.08 -4.16 39.15
C PRO A 427 -3.50 -4.61 38.80
N PHE A 428 -3.66 -5.54 37.83
CA PHE A 428 -4.95 -6.13 37.49
C PHE A 428 -5.32 -7.36 38.34
N ALA A 429 -4.41 -7.88 39.16
CA ALA A 429 -4.69 -9.01 40.05
C ALA A 429 -5.62 -8.63 41.23
N GLU A 430 -5.70 -7.34 41.56
CA GLU A 430 -6.54 -6.80 42.65
C GLU A 430 -7.85 -6.16 42.15
N VAL A 431 -8.03 -5.96 40.84
CA VAL A 431 -9.36 -5.63 40.27
C VAL A 431 -10.29 -6.75 40.70
N ASP A 432 -11.38 -6.44 41.42
CA ASP A 432 -12.25 -7.44 42.03
C ASP A 432 -12.88 -8.33 40.95
N LEU A 433 -12.15 -9.38 40.57
CA LEU A 433 -12.60 -10.40 39.63
C LEU A 433 -13.90 -11.03 40.13
N ARG A 434 -14.20 -10.96 41.44
CA ARG A 434 -15.48 -11.40 41.99
C ARG A 434 -16.58 -10.39 41.67
N ALA A 435 -16.34 -9.08 41.62
CA ALA A 435 -17.32 -8.09 41.15
C ALA A 435 -17.63 -8.27 39.67
N LEU A 436 -16.61 -8.43 38.80
CA LEU A 436 -16.80 -8.74 37.38
C LEU A 436 -17.55 -10.07 37.16
N ARG A 437 -17.20 -11.12 37.92
CA ARG A 437 -17.91 -12.40 37.89
C ARG A 437 -19.33 -12.31 38.45
N ARG A 438 -19.58 -11.46 39.45
CA ARG A 438 -20.92 -11.22 40.01
C ARG A 438 -21.81 -10.45 39.04
N ALA A 439 -21.30 -9.39 38.41
CA ALA A 439 -22.02 -8.65 37.38
C ALA A 439 -22.39 -9.56 36.21
N ARG A 440 -21.45 -10.39 35.74
CA ARG A 440 -21.73 -11.39 34.70
C ARG A 440 -22.81 -12.40 35.10
N ARG A 441 -22.78 -12.90 36.35
CA ARG A 441 -23.82 -13.82 36.86
C ARG A 441 -25.19 -13.16 37.06
N ALA A 442 -25.25 -11.83 37.19
CA ALA A 442 -26.50 -11.11 37.32
C ALA A 442 -27.21 -10.93 35.96
N ASP A 443 -26.44 -10.87 34.86
CA ASP A 443 -26.96 -10.70 33.49
C ASP A 443 -27.12 -12.04 32.72
N GLU A 444 -26.43 -13.12 33.13
CA GLU A 444 -26.67 -14.47 32.57
C GLU A 444 -28.01 -15.03 33.10
N PRO A 445 -28.98 -15.42 32.23
CA PRO A 445 -30.20 -16.09 32.68
C PRO A 445 -29.83 -17.37 33.45
N PRO A 446 -30.59 -17.76 34.49
CA PRO A 446 -30.22 -18.86 35.38
C PRO A 446 -29.95 -20.12 34.56
N ALA A 447 -28.67 -20.48 34.46
CA ALA A 447 -28.25 -21.64 33.70
C ALA A 447 -28.85 -22.90 34.33
N SER A 448 -29.49 -23.73 33.50
CA SER A 448 -29.97 -25.06 33.87
C SER A 448 -28.90 -25.82 34.66
N ALA A 449 -29.27 -26.35 35.82
CA ALA A 449 -28.39 -26.83 36.90
C ALA A 449 -27.51 -28.08 36.59
N GLY A 450 -27.04 -28.26 35.35
CA GLY A 450 -26.27 -29.42 34.90
C GLY A 450 -24.81 -29.17 34.51
N ALA A 451 -24.29 -27.94 34.61
CA ALA A 451 -22.90 -27.67 34.22
C ALA A 451 -21.91 -28.22 35.26
N THR A 452 -21.28 -29.36 34.95
CA THR A 452 -20.19 -29.97 35.72
C THR A 452 -19.07 -28.93 35.95
N PRO A 453 -18.53 -28.78 37.16
CA PRO A 453 -17.44 -27.85 37.41
C PRO A 453 -16.27 -28.17 36.47
N ALA A 454 -15.78 -27.15 35.75
CA ALA A 454 -14.65 -27.28 34.84
C ALA A 454 -13.48 -27.92 35.61
N GLY A 455 -13.00 -29.06 35.11
CA GLY A 455 -11.86 -29.77 35.70
C GLY A 455 -10.61 -28.90 35.76
N PRO A 456 -9.57 -29.33 36.50
CA PRO A 456 -8.32 -28.59 36.61
C PRO A 456 -7.80 -28.22 35.21
N ALA A 457 -7.50 -26.94 35.01
CA ALA A 457 -7.05 -26.41 33.73
C ALA A 457 -5.85 -27.23 33.22
N ALA A 458 -5.95 -27.75 32.00
CA ALA A 458 -4.84 -28.44 31.35
C ALA A 458 -3.57 -27.55 31.40
N PRO A 459 -2.39 -28.14 31.63
CA PRO A 459 -1.13 -27.40 31.67
C PRO A 459 -0.97 -26.62 30.36
N ARG A 460 -0.52 -25.36 30.49
CA ARG A 460 -0.31 -24.45 29.36
C ARG A 460 0.76 -25.05 28.44
N ALA A 461 0.46 -25.20 27.16
CA ALA A 461 1.47 -25.54 26.17
C ALA A 461 2.55 -24.44 26.19
N ALA A 462 3.83 -24.84 26.27
CA ALA A 462 4.92 -23.89 26.21
C ALA A 462 4.89 -23.19 24.84
N LEU A 463 4.90 -21.86 24.86
CA LEU A 463 5.08 -21.09 23.62
C LEU A 463 6.43 -21.49 22.99
N PRO A 464 6.50 -21.58 21.65
CA PRO A 464 7.77 -21.81 20.99
C PRO A 464 8.75 -20.71 21.40
N ALA A 465 10.03 -21.07 21.56
CA ALA A 465 11.07 -20.08 21.80
C ALA A 465 11.06 -19.04 20.68
N ARG A 466 11.41 -17.79 21.00
CA ARG A 466 11.58 -16.74 19.98
C ARG A 466 12.65 -17.21 19.00
N PRO A 467 12.43 -17.11 17.67
CA PRO A 467 13.43 -17.49 16.70
C PRO A 467 14.68 -16.66 16.89
N VAL A 468 15.81 -17.34 16.79
CA VAL A 468 17.14 -16.76 16.85
C VAL A 468 17.63 -16.65 15.41
N LEU A 469 17.87 -15.42 14.94
CA LEU A 469 18.15 -15.14 13.54
C LEU A 469 19.47 -14.39 13.39
N SER A 470 20.33 -14.88 12.51
CA SER A 470 21.55 -14.17 12.09
C SER A 470 21.19 -13.11 11.05
N GLY A 471 21.99 -12.03 10.94
CA GLY A 471 21.91 -11.09 9.82
C GLY A 471 21.96 -11.79 8.45
N ASP A 472 22.63 -12.94 8.38
CA ASP A 472 22.79 -13.76 7.18
C ASP A 472 21.62 -14.72 6.91
N THR A 473 20.63 -14.79 7.81
CA THR A 473 19.44 -15.62 7.56
C THR A 473 18.69 -15.11 6.33
N PRO A 474 18.34 -15.98 5.36
CA PRO A 474 17.54 -15.60 4.21
C PRO A 474 16.26 -14.87 4.64
N LEU A 475 15.90 -13.79 3.95
CA LEU A 475 14.82 -12.91 4.39
C LEU A 475 13.48 -13.64 4.48
N LEU A 476 13.18 -14.52 3.52
CA LEU A 476 11.95 -15.33 3.54
C LEU A 476 11.92 -16.27 4.76
N VAL A 477 13.03 -16.95 5.06
CA VAL A 477 13.15 -17.84 6.22
C VAL A 477 13.00 -17.06 7.54
N ALA A 478 13.65 -15.89 7.63
CA ALA A 478 13.50 -14.99 8.77
C ALA A 478 12.05 -14.51 8.94
N SER A 479 11.40 -14.12 7.84
CA SER A 479 10.01 -13.67 7.84
C SER A 479 9.05 -14.77 8.28
N GLU A 480 9.23 -16.00 7.76
CA GLU A 480 8.44 -17.16 8.13
C GLU A 480 8.59 -17.46 9.63
N ALA A 481 9.82 -17.56 10.12
CA ALA A 481 10.09 -17.90 11.52
C ALA A 481 9.48 -16.87 12.49
N VAL A 482 9.66 -15.57 12.20
CA VAL A 482 9.15 -14.49 13.06
C VAL A 482 7.63 -14.37 13.00
N VAL A 483 7.05 -14.41 11.81
CA VAL A 483 5.59 -14.35 11.65
C VAL A 483 4.95 -15.60 12.29
N SER A 484 5.50 -16.79 12.08
CA SER A 484 5.00 -18.03 12.71
C SER A 484 5.02 -17.96 14.23
N HIS A 485 6.12 -17.50 14.82
CA HIS A 485 6.22 -17.29 16.26
C HIS A 485 5.18 -16.28 16.76
N ALA A 486 5.00 -15.16 16.06
CA ALA A 486 4.04 -14.13 16.45
C ALA A 486 2.58 -14.62 16.34
N VAL A 487 2.26 -15.43 15.32
CA VAL A 487 0.96 -16.09 15.17
C VAL A 487 0.71 -17.08 16.29
N ALA A 488 1.68 -17.93 16.62
CA ALA A 488 1.56 -18.88 17.72
C ALA A 488 1.35 -18.17 19.08
N ALA A 489 2.09 -17.09 19.32
CA ALA A 489 1.93 -16.27 20.52
C ALA A 489 0.53 -15.63 20.60
N PHE A 490 0.03 -15.12 19.48
CA PHE A 490 -1.32 -14.56 19.36
C PHE A 490 -2.40 -15.62 19.60
N ASP A 491 -2.30 -16.79 18.96
CA ASP A 491 -3.27 -17.87 19.10
C ASP A 491 -3.35 -18.40 20.54
N ASP A 492 -2.21 -18.57 21.22
CA ASP A 492 -2.18 -18.97 22.64
C ASP A 492 -2.87 -17.89 23.50
N GLN A 493 -2.53 -16.61 23.33
CA GLN A 493 -3.15 -15.56 24.14
C GLN A 493 -4.64 -15.38 23.82
N ALA A 494 -5.05 -15.53 22.56
CA ALA A 494 -6.45 -15.46 22.16
C ALA A 494 -7.25 -16.59 22.81
N SER A 495 -6.70 -17.81 22.83
CA SER A 495 -7.31 -18.96 23.50
C SER A 495 -7.44 -18.74 25.02
N GLN A 496 -6.39 -18.21 25.66
CA GLN A 496 -6.45 -17.88 27.09
C GLN A 496 -7.48 -16.79 27.38
N PHE A 497 -7.52 -15.76 26.55
CA PHE A 497 -8.48 -14.67 26.65
C PHE A 497 -9.92 -15.15 26.48
N LEU A 498 -10.22 -15.96 25.46
CA LEU A 498 -11.56 -16.51 25.24
C LEU A 498 -12.04 -17.38 26.41
N ARG A 499 -11.11 -18.12 27.03
CA ARG A 499 -11.39 -18.96 28.21
C ARG A 499 -11.66 -18.15 29.48
N LEU A 500 -10.86 -17.13 29.75
CA LEU A 500 -10.87 -16.44 31.05
C LEU A 500 -11.63 -15.10 31.01
N ARG A 501 -11.54 -14.37 29.90
CA ARG A 501 -12.16 -13.06 29.65
C ARG A 501 -11.92 -12.06 30.80
N VAL A 502 -10.66 -11.99 31.24
CA VAL A 502 -10.22 -11.07 32.31
C VAL A 502 -9.22 -10.04 31.75
N PRO A 503 -9.10 -8.86 32.39
CA PRO A 503 -8.21 -7.79 31.92
C PRO A 503 -6.74 -8.22 31.74
N SER A 504 -6.20 -9.07 32.61
CA SER A 504 -4.82 -9.55 32.49
C SER A 504 -4.58 -10.34 31.20
N GLU A 505 -5.54 -11.16 30.77
CA GLU A 505 -5.45 -11.91 29.51
C GLU A 505 -5.73 -11.02 28.30
N ALA A 506 -6.63 -10.04 28.42
CA ALA A 506 -6.85 -9.02 27.38
C ALA A 506 -5.56 -8.24 27.10
N ARG A 507 -4.82 -7.86 28.15
CA ARG A 507 -3.52 -7.21 28.04
C ARG A 507 -2.48 -8.09 27.35
N ARG A 508 -2.40 -9.38 27.70
CA ARG A 508 -1.48 -10.32 27.04
C ARG A 508 -1.83 -10.48 25.55
N LEU A 509 -3.11 -10.61 25.23
CA LEU A 509 -3.60 -10.69 23.86
C LEU A 509 -3.28 -9.41 23.07
N LEU A 510 -3.49 -8.23 23.65
CA LEU A 510 -3.15 -6.96 23.03
C LEU A 510 -1.66 -6.90 22.68
N VAL A 511 -0.79 -7.27 23.62
CA VAL A 511 0.67 -7.33 23.38
C VAL A 511 1.00 -8.30 22.24
N ALA A 512 0.37 -9.48 22.22
CA ALA A 512 0.58 -10.45 21.15
C ALA A 512 0.07 -9.96 19.78
N ALA A 513 -1.07 -9.27 19.74
CA ALA A 513 -1.64 -8.66 18.54
C ALA A 513 -0.72 -7.57 17.99
N HIS A 514 -0.14 -6.75 18.87
CA HIS A 514 0.84 -5.75 18.49
C HIS A 514 2.14 -6.38 17.97
N GLY A 515 2.63 -7.43 18.62
CA GLY A 515 3.80 -8.20 18.15
C GLY A 515 3.59 -8.82 16.77
N LEU A 516 2.40 -9.37 16.49
CA LEU A 516 2.04 -9.88 15.17
C LEU A 516 1.99 -8.77 14.12
N ARG A 517 1.38 -7.62 14.45
CA ARG A 517 1.36 -6.46 13.56
C ARG A 517 2.78 -5.98 13.24
N LEU A 518 3.65 -5.85 14.24
CA LEU A 518 5.04 -5.43 14.07
C LEU A 518 5.85 -6.43 13.25
N ALA A 519 5.64 -7.74 13.43
CA ALA A 519 6.25 -8.77 12.59
C ALA A 519 5.89 -8.53 11.11
N VAL A 520 4.61 -8.34 10.82
CA VAL A 520 4.11 -8.16 9.46
C VAL A 520 4.62 -6.87 8.82
N GLU A 521 4.62 -5.76 9.57
CA GLU A 521 5.16 -4.48 9.09
C GLU A 521 6.68 -4.55 8.87
N THR A 522 7.43 -5.24 9.73
CA THR A 522 8.89 -5.37 9.61
C THR A 522 9.29 -6.15 8.36
N PHE A 523 8.51 -7.17 8.01
CA PHE A 523 8.76 -8.02 6.86
C PHE A 523 7.86 -7.69 5.67
N GLU A 524 7.23 -6.51 5.61
CA GLU A 524 6.25 -6.17 4.56
C GLU A 524 6.81 -6.38 3.15
N ALA A 525 8.09 -6.07 2.93
CA ALA A 525 8.77 -6.27 1.65
C ALA A 525 8.92 -7.75 1.24
N ALA A 526 8.91 -8.68 2.19
CA ALA A 526 8.99 -10.12 1.96
C ALA A 526 7.62 -10.81 1.91
N LEU A 527 6.56 -10.12 2.35
CA LEU A 527 5.21 -10.66 2.43
C LEU A 527 4.38 -10.30 1.20
N PRO A 528 3.41 -11.14 0.79
CA PRO A 528 2.43 -10.73 -0.21
C PRO A 528 1.63 -9.51 0.27
N GLU A 529 1.82 -8.36 -0.38
CA GLU A 529 1.30 -7.04 0.03
C GLU A 529 -0.21 -7.05 0.38
N ARG A 530 -1.02 -7.74 -0.44
CA ARG A 530 -2.48 -7.88 -0.20
C ARG A 530 -2.79 -8.68 1.08
N ALA A 531 -2.01 -9.71 1.38
CA ALA A 531 -2.20 -10.54 2.58
C ALA A 531 -1.74 -9.79 3.84
N ALA A 532 -0.56 -9.16 3.80
CA ALA A 532 -0.05 -8.34 4.89
C ALA A 532 -1.02 -7.20 5.25
N ARG A 533 -1.47 -6.42 4.26
CA ARG A 533 -2.44 -5.33 4.48
C ARG A 533 -3.77 -5.81 5.04
N ARG A 534 -4.30 -6.93 4.54
CA ARG A 534 -5.54 -7.53 5.07
C ARG A 534 -5.40 -7.93 6.53
N LEU A 535 -4.28 -8.58 6.90
CA LEU A 535 -4.01 -9.01 8.26
C LEU A 535 -3.90 -7.80 9.21
N VAL A 536 -3.10 -6.79 8.85
CA VAL A 536 -2.95 -5.56 9.65
C VAL A 536 -4.28 -4.79 9.78
N THR A 537 -5.02 -4.65 8.68
CA THR A 537 -6.30 -3.93 8.66
C THR A 537 -7.30 -4.55 9.61
N ALA A 538 -7.37 -5.88 9.62
CA ALA A 538 -8.34 -6.57 10.45
C ALA A 538 -7.90 -6.59 11.95
N LEU A 539 -6.58 -6.48 12.26
CA LEU A 539 -6.09 -6.48 13.65
C LEU A 539 -6.44 -5.16 14.35
N ARG A 540 -6.53 -4.05 13.61
CA ARG A 540 -6.80 -2.71 14.18
C ARG A 540 -8.09 -2.66 15.01
N PRO A 541 -9.27 -3.11 14.52
CA PRO A 541 -10.48 -3.13 15.34
C PRO A 541 -10.36 -3.97 16.62
N LEU A 542 -9.64 -5.10 16.58
CA LEU A 542 -9.44 -5.93 17.78
C LEU A 542 -8.57 -5.20 18.82
N VAL A 543 -7.46 -4.61 18.38
CA VAL A 543 -6.56 -3.81 19.21
C VAL A 543 -7.31 -2.66 19.87
N ALA A 544 -8.10 -1.90 19.10
CA ALA A 544 -8.89 -0.78 19.63
C ALA A 544 -9.88 -1.21 20.72
N VAL A 545 -10.59 -2.33 20.52
CA VAL A 545 -11.56 -2.83 21.53
C VAL A 545 -10.85 -3.37 22.77
N LEU A 546 -9.68 -4.01 22.61
CA LEU A 546 -8.88 -4.47 23.75
C LEU A 546 -8.34 -3.29 24.58
N ASP A 547 -7.87 -2.23 23.93
CA ASP A 547 -7.45 -1.01 24.60
C ASP A 547 -8.61 -0.37 25.37
N GLU A 548 -9.78 -0.21 24.74
CA GLU A 548 -10.98 0.33 25.38
C GLU A 548 -11.36 -0.50 26.63
N ALA A 549 -11.33 -1.83 26.51
CA ALA A 549 -11.62 -2.73 27.62
C ALA A 549 -10.64 -2.56 28.80
N LEU A 550 -9.35 -2.40 28.50
CA LEU A 550 -8.30 -2.23 29.51
C LEU A 550 -8.37 -0.86 30.20
N GLU A 551 -8.68 0.20 29.44
CA GLU A 551 -8.87 1.54 29.99
C GLU A 551 -10.13 1.59 30.88
N ALA A 552 -11.25 1.01 30.44
CA ALA A 552 -12.45 0.90 31.29
C ALA A 552 -12.19 0.10 32.57
N ALA A 553 -11.47 -1.04 32.48
CA ALA A 553 -11.11 -1.85 33.64
C ALA A 553 -10.18 -1.09 34.61
N ARG A 554 -9.24 -0.30 34.09
CA ARG A 554 -8.35 0.53 34.91
C ARG A 554 -9.12 1.64 35.60
N ALA A 555 -9.97 2.36 34.87
CA ALA A 555 -10.80 3.43 35.42
C ALA A 555 -11.71 2.91 36.54
N ALA A 556 -12.28 1.71 36.37
CA ALA A 556 -13.05 1.04 37.41
C ALA A 556 -12.20 0.78 38.67
N ALA A 557 -10.96 0.30 38.50
CA ALA A 557 -10.04 0.02 39.61
C ALA A 557 -9.70 1.28 40.41
N VAL A 558 -9.37 2.38 39.72
CA VAL A 558 -9.05 3.68 40.34
C VAL A 558 -10.23 4.24 41.13
N ARG A 559 -11.47 4.05 40.62
CA ARG A 559 -12.70 4.52 41.28
C ARG A 559 -13.29 3.54 42.30
N GLY A 560 -12.49 2.58 42.79
CA GLY A 560 -12.93 1.65 43.82
C GLY A 560 -13.99 0.65 43.35
N GLY A 561 -14.02 0.30 42.07
CA GLY A 561 -14.94 -0.68 41.49
C GLY A 561 -16.28 -0.09 41.02
N ASP A 562 -16.27 1.14 40.49
CA ASP A 562 -17.45 1.81 39.90
C ASP A 562 -18.23 0.84 38.97
N PRO A 563 -19.51 0.53 39.29
CA PRO A 563 -20.27 -0.51 38.59
C PRO A 563 -20.51 -0.20 37.11
N ASP A 564 -20.61 1.08 36.71
CA ASP A 564 -20.79 1.46 35.31
C ASP A 564 -19.53 1.17 34.48
N LEU A 565 -18.36 1.50 35.03
CA LEU A 565 -17.08 1.20 34.40
C LEU A 565 -16.79 -0.30 34.37
N VAL A 566 -17.17 -1.04 35.42
CA VAL A 566 -17.09 -2.51 35.44
C VAL A 566 -17.96 -3.11 34.32
N ARG A 567 -19.20 -2.62 34.14
CA ARG A 567 -20.08 -3.04 33.03
C ARG A 567 -19.50 -2.70 31.67
N SER A 568 -18.99 -1.49 31.50
CA SER A 568 -18.33 -1.04 30.26
C SER A 568 -17.14 -1.93 29.92
N ALA A 569 -16.26 -2.21 30.89
CA ALA A 569 -15.13 -3.12 30.70
C ALA A 569 -15.59 -4.54 30.31
N ALA A 570 -16.61 -5.08 31.01
CA ALA A 570 -17.17 -6.40 30.68
C ALA A 570 -17.76 -6.46 29.26
N ALA A 571 -18.48 -5.40 28.85
CA ALA A 571 -19.05 -5.29 27.50
C ALA A 571 -17.97 -5.21 26.42
N ALA A 572 -16.90 -4.43 26.64
CA ALA A 572 -15.78 -4.33 25.71
C ALA A 572 -15.00 -5.66 25.62
N LEU A 573 -14.78 -6.36 26.74
CA LEU A 573 -14.19 -7.71 26.74
C LEU A 573 -15.07 -8.72 25.97
N ALA A 574 -16.39 -8.64 26.13
CA ALA A 574 -17.34 -9.46 25.37
C ALA A 574 -17.31 -9.14 23.87
N ALA A 575 -17.20 -7.86 23.50
CA ALA A 575 -17.07 -7.42 22.11
C ALA A 575 -15.76 -7.91 21.48
N ALA A 576 -14.64 -7.86 22.22
CA ALA A 576 -13.36 -8.44 21.77
C ALA A 576 -13.48 -9.96 21.56
N ALA A 577 -14.12 -10.68 22.48
CA ALA A 577 -14.39 -12.11 22.32
C ALA A 577 -15.27 -12.39 21.10
N GLY A 578 -16.34 -11.63 20.91
CA GLY A 578 -17.22 -11.76 19.73
C GLY A 578 -16.50 -11.50 18.41
N ARG A 579 -15.50 -10.61 18.39
CA ARG A 579 -14.66 -10.39 17.19
C ARG A 579 -13.68 -11.53 16.91
N LEU A 580 -13.21 -12.22 17.93
CA LEU A 580 -12.38 -13.41 17.77
C LEU A 580 -13.21 -14.61 17.32
N ASP A 581 -14.43 -14.77 17.86
CA ASP A 581 -15.34 -15.88 17.55
C ASP A 581 -16.09 -15.68 16.21
N GLY A 582 -16.44 -14.43 15.86
CA GLY A 582 -17.39 -14.09 14.80
C GLY A 582 -16.83 -13.96 13.38
N THR A 583 -15.55 -14.24 13.15
CA THR A 583 -15.01 -14.24 11.78
C THR A 583 -15.20 -15.61 11.15
N HIS A 584 -16.04 -15.71 10.10
CA HIS A 584 -16.29 -16.94 9.30
C HIS A 584 -15.02 -17.67 8.86
N GLU A 585 -13.91 -16.94 8.78
CA GLU A 585 -12.58 -17.50 8.67
C GLU A 585 -11.76 -17.02 9.86
N GLY A 586 -11.45 -17.95 10.77
CA GLY A 586 -10.76 -17.67 12.02
C GLY A 586 -9.49 -16.88 11.78
N TRP A 587 -9.22 -15.92 12.66
CA TRP A 587 -7.98 -15.14 12.66
C TRP A 587 -6.72 -16.00 12.53
N GLY A 588 -6.67 -17.08 13.32
CA GLY A 588 -5.59 -18.06 13.26
C GLY A 588 -5.48 -18.71 11.89
N ASP A 589 -6.58 -19.00 11.19
CA ASP A 589 -6.54 -19.65 9.87
C ASP A 589 -5.95 -18.72 8.80
N ARG A 590 -6.31 -17.43 8.82
CA ARG A 590 -5.73 -16.42 7.92
C ARG A 590 -4.23 -16.26 8.13
N ALA A 591 -3.81 -16.21 9.38
CA ALA A 591 -2.42 -16.07 9.72
C ALA A 591 -1.62 -17.36 9.42
N ARG A 592 -2.19 -18.54 9.70
CA ARG A 592 -1.62 -19.85 9.33
C ARG A 592 -1.50 -20.04 7.82
N ARG A 593 -2.46 -19.58 7.01
CA ARG A 593 -2.33 -19.60 5.54
C ARG A 593 -1.28 -18.63 5.01
N LEU A 594 -1.02 -17.52 5.70
CA LEU A 594 0.10 -16.66 5.36
C LEU A 594 1.42 -17.40 5.65
N VAL A 595 1.55 -17.98 6.85
CA VAL A 595 2.71 -18.80 7.24
C VAL A 595 2.94 -19.96 6.29
N ALA A 596 1.91 -20.75 5.96
CA ALA A 596 2.03 -21.88 5.05
C ALA A 596 2.48 -21.47 3.64
N ARG A 597 2.03 -20.31 3.16
CA ARG A 597 2.50 -19.75 1.88
C ARG A 597 3.96 -19.30 1.96
N LEU A 598 4.37 -18.68 3.06
CA LEU A 598 5.78 -18.31 3.26
C LEU A 598 6.67 -19.55 3.33
N ALA A 599 6.25 -20.59 4.04
CA ALA A 599 6.97 -21.86 4.11
C ALA A 599 7.13 -22.49 2.73
N ALA A 600 6.06 -22.49 1.91
CA ALA A 600 6.13 -22.99 0.54
C ALA A 600 7.09 -22.15 -0.34
N GLN A 601 7.05 -20.82 -0.22
CA GLN A 601 7.96 -19.92 -0.94
C GLN A 601 9.42 -20.06 -0.48
N ALA A 602 9.64 -20.22 0.83
CA ALA A 602 10.96 -20.44 1.41
C ALA A 602 11.54 -21.78 0.96
N ALA A 603 10.74 -22.84 0.92
CA ALA A 603 11.15 -24.14 0.40
C ALA A 603 11.52 -24.11 -1.09
N ASP A 604 10.70 -23.46 -1.93
CA ASP A 604 10.97 -23.31 -3.38
C ASP A 604 12.17 -22.38 -3.66
N GLY A 605 12.38 -21.36 -2.82
CA GLY A 605 13.52 -20.44 -2.90
C GLY A 605 14.83 -21.06 -2.39
N ALA A 606 14.79 -21.82 -1.30
CA ALA A 606 15.96 -22.51 -0.74
C ALA A 606 16.52 -23.57 -1.71
N LEU A 607 15.64 -24.32 -2.38
CA LEU A 607 16.01 -25.29 -3.42
C LEU A 607 16.76 -24.66 -4.61
N ARG A 608 16.67 -23.34 -4.82
CA ARG A 608 17.36 -22.61 -5.90
C ARG A 608 18.58 -21.81 -5.44
N SER A 609 18.75 -21.61 -4.13
CA SER A 609 19.73 -20.66 -3.57
C SER A 609 21.03 -21.32 -3.10
N ASP A 610 21.04 -22.63 -2.83
CA ASP A 610 22.18 -23.27 -2.17
C ASP A 610 23.41 -23.46 -3.10
N ASP A 611 23.26 -23.29 -4.41
CA ASP A 611 24.37 -23.38 -5.39
C ASP A 611 24.90 -22.00 -5.85
N ALA A 612 24.33 -20.89 -5.40
CA ALA A 612 24.82 -19.56 -5.75
C ALA A 612 25.94 -19.12 -4.77
N PRO A 613 27.17 -18.85 -5.24
CA PRO A 613 28.25 -18.41 -4.36
C PRO A 613 27.87 -17.12 -3.60
N LEU A 614 28.26 -17.05 -2.33
CA LEU A 614 28.08 -15.93 -1.38
C LEU A 614 28.49 -14.52 -1.89
N ALA A 615 29.04 -14.41 -3.10
CA ALA A 615 29.46 -13.14 -3.71
C ALA A 615 28.31 -12.32 -4.31
N ASP A 616 27.16 -12.93 -4.62
CA ASP A 616 25.99 -12.22 -5.14
C ASP A 616 24.92 -12.05 -4.05
N ASP A 617 25.22 -11.19 -3.07
CA ASP A 617 24.30 -10.82 -1.98
C ASP A 617 23.02 -10.13 -2.47
N PHE A 618 22.90 -9.84 -3.76
CA PHE A 618 21.73 -9.26 -4.39
C PHE A 618 21.25 -10.14 -5.52
N VAL A 619 20.21 -10.94 -5.26
CA VAL A 619 19.46 -11.60 -6.32
C VAL A 619 18.52 -10.55 -6.90
N GLY A 620 19.00 -9.88 -7.94
CA GLY A 620 18.26 -9.02 -8.84
C GLY A 620 18.94 -9.11 -10.20
N ALA A 621 18.17 -9.08 -11.28
CA ALA A 621 18.78 -8.93 -12.59
C ALA A 621 19.58 -7.60 -12.61
N PRO A 622 20.65 -7.47 -13.41
CA PRO A 622 21.37 -6.21 -13.54
C PRO A 622 20.40 -5.03 -13.80
N GLY A 623 20.18 -4.17 -12.80
CA GLY A 623 19.25 -3.03 -12.88
C GLY A 623 18.01 -3.09 -12.00
N ASP A 624 17.71 -4.22 -11.35
CA ASP A 624 16.74 -4.23 -10.25
C ASP A 624 17.28 -3.43 -9.07
N ALA A 625 16.40 -2.71 -8.37
CA ALA A 625 16.76 -2.26 -7.03
C ALA A 625 17.07 -3.54 -6.23
N PRO A 626 18.27 -3.65 -5.63
CA PRO A 626 18.68 -4.86 -4.93
C PRO A 626 17.56 -5.33 -4.01
N SER A 627 16.97 -6.49 -4.32
CA SER A 627 15.94 -7.05 -3.47
C SER A 627 16.60 -7.56 -2.20
N ALA A 628 16.01 -7.27 -1.05
CA ALA A 628 16.57 -7.70 0.21
C ALA A 628 16.46 -9.24 0.30
N THR A 629 17.57 -9.93 0.09
CA THR A 629 17.66 -11.40 0.16
C THR A 629 17.95 -11.93 1.56
N ARG A 630 18.53 -11.08 2.42
CA ARG A 630 19.01 -11.42 3.78
C ARG A 630 18.38 -10.51 4.81
N LEU A 631 18.29 -10.97 6.05
CA LEU A 631 17.74 -10.18 7.16
C LEU A 631 18.48 -8.85 7.33
N ARG A 632 19.82 -8.84 7.24
CA ARG A 632 20.66 -7.64 7.37
C ARG A 632 20.30 -6.52 6.38
N HIS A 633 19.78 -6.87 5.19
CA HIS A 633 19.36 -5.88 4.18
C HIS A 633 18.11 -5.10 4.58
N VAL A 634 17.24 -5.67 5.41
CA VAL A 634 16.00 -4.99 5.86
C VAL A 634 16.17 -4.41 7.26
N LEU A 635 16.91 -5.09 8.13
CA LEU A 635 16.91 -4.81 9.56
C LEU A 635 17.42 -3.40 9.90
N GLY A 636 18.47 -2.93 9.21
CA GLY A 636 18.96 -1.56 9.37
C GLY A 636 17.88 -0.52 9.06
N SER A 637 17.18 -0.68 7.94
CA SER A 637 16.08 0.23 7.56
C SER A 637 14.91 0.16 8.56
N ALA A 638 14.53 -1.03 9.00
CA ALA A 638 13.46 -1.22 9.98
C ALA A 638 13.78 -0.56 11.33
N VAL A 639 15.03 -0.71 11.82
CA VAL A 639 15.50 -0.06 13.05
C VAL A 639 15.43 1.46 12.91
N TRP A 640 15.94 2.03 11.82
CA TRP A 640 15.92 3.48 11.61
C TRP A 640 14.52 4.05 11.44
N VAL A 641 13.63 3.38 10.71
CA VAL A 641 12.22 3.80 10.59
C VAL A 641 11.54 3.85 11.96
N ARG A 642 11.79 2.87 12.84
CA ARG A 642 11.22 2.88 14.20
C ARG A 642 11.88 3.94 15.09
N PHE A 643 13.18 4.18 14.92
CA PHE A 643 13.86 5.27 15.62
C PHE A 643 13.31 6.64 15.22
N GLU A 644 13.09 6.88 13.93
CA GLU A 644 12.48 8.12 13.44
C GLU A 644 11.02 8.26 13.91
N ALA A 645 10.28 7.16 14.07
CA ALA A 645 8.96 7.20 14.70
C ALA A 645 9.01 7.65 16.18
N VAL A 646 10.09 7.36 16.91
CA VAL A 646 10.31 7.91 18.27
C VAL A 646 10.73 9.38 18.19
N ARG A 647 11.56 9.76 17.21
CA ARG A 647 11.99 11.15 17.02
C ARG A 647 10.86 12.08 16.62
N ALA A 648 9.88 11.61 15.85
CA ALA A 648 8.76 12.40 15.37
C ALA A 648 7.94 13.10 16.48
N PHE A 649 8.08 12.65 17.73
CA PHE A 649 7.45 13.30 18.89
C PHE A 649 8.16 14.56 19.38
N GLU A 650 9.31 14.96 18.80
CA GLU A 650 10.08 16.15 19.21
C GLU A 650 9.20 17.40 19.34
N ASP A 651 8.39 17.66 18.31
CA ASP A 651 7.54 18.87 18.22
C ASP A 651 6.31 18.81 19.15
N ASP A 652 5.88 17.61 19.55
CA ASP A 652 4.68 17.42 20.38
C ASP A 652 4.97 17.48 21.89
N LEU A 653 6.25 17.44 22.30
CA LEU A 653 6.67 17.38 23.70
C LEU A 653 6.55 18.71 24.45
N ASP A 654 6.30 19.82 23.76
CA ASP A 654 6.05 21.12 24.38
C ASP A 654 4.71 21.17 25.13
N LEU A 655 3.75 20.33 24.73
CA LEU A 655 2.42 20.22 25.36
C LEU A 655 2.07 18.74 25.58
N PRO A 656 2.73 18.06 26.53
CA PRO A 656 2.60 16.64 26.65
C PRO A 656 1.19 16.26 27.13
N THR A 657 0.61 15.23 26.51
CA THR A 657 -0.71 14.70 26.85
C THR A 657 -0.65 13.21 27.19
N PRO A 658 -1.64 12.65 27.90
CA PRO A 658 -1.74 11.20 28.11
C PRO A 658 -1.79 10.39 26.79
N ALA A 659 -2.41 10.97 25.75
CA ALA A 659 -2.44 10.38 24.42
C ALA A 659 -1.03 10.36 23.79
N LEU A 660 -0.28 11.46 23.90
CA LEU A 660 1.11 11.53 23.47
C LEU A 660 1.98 10.47 24.17
N ALA A 661 1.85 10.33 25.50
CA ALA A 661 2.55 9.30 26.26
C ALA A 661 2.23 7.89 25.74
N SER A 662 0.96 7.61 25.41
CA SER A 662 0.55 6.32 24.85
C SER A 662 1.24 6.04 23.51
N HIS A 663 1.24 7.03 22.62
CA HIS A 663 1.87 6.90 21.30
C HIS A 663 3.41 6.75 21.40
N LEU A 664 4.06 7.50 22.29
CA LEU A 664 5.49 7.39 22.54
C LEU A 664 5.86 6.00 23.10
N ALA A 665 5.07 5.47 24.05
CA ALA A 665 5.28 4.11 24.57
C ALA A 665 5.18 3.05 23.47
N VAL A 666 4.20 3.17 22.57
CA VAL A 666 4.06 2.28 21.41
C VAL A 666 5.27 2.38 20.47
N ALA A 667 5.76 3.59 20.19
CA ALA A 667 6.94 3.77 19.35
C ALA A 667 8.21 3.15 19.96
N LEU A 668 8.43 3.36 21.27
CA LEU A 668 9.53 2.74 22.02
C LEU A 668 9.45 1.20 22.00
N SER A 669 8.26 0.65 22.19
CA SER A 669 8.00 -0.80 22.12
C SER A 669 8.28 -1.35 20.71
N GLY A 670 7.90 -0.61 19.66
CA GLY A 670 8.18 -0.95 18.27
C GLY A 670 9.67 -1.00 17.96
N LEU A 671 10.45 -0.01 18.42
CA LEU A 671 11.91 0.00 18.26
C LEU A 671 12.55 -1.17 19.02
N ARG A 672 12.13 -1.41 20.28
CA ARG A 672 12.62 -2.54 21.09
C ARG A 672 12.29 -3.89 20.45
N TYR A 673 11.11 -4.02 19.84
CA TYR A 673 10.70 -5.24 19.15
C TYR A 673 11.67 -5.59 18.00
N VAL A 674 11.94 -4.62 17.12
CA VAL A 674 12.81 -4.80 15.95
C VAL A 674 14.25 -5.10 16.39
N LEU A 675 14.77 -4.38 17.39
CA LEU A 675 16.09 -4.67 17.97
C LEU A 675 16.19 -6.08 18.55
N GLY A 676 15.10 -6.60 19.11
CA GLY A 676 15.07 -7.97 19.60
C GLY A 676 15.10 -9.05 18.50
N LEU A 677 15.02 -8.68 17.22
CA LEU A 677 15.19 -9.59 16.08
C LEU A 677 16.66 -9.76 15.67
N VAL A 678 17.56 -8.92 16.20
CA VAL A 678 18.99 -8.91 15.85
C VAL A 678 19.76 -9.94 16.70
N GLU A 679 20.56 -10.79 16.07
CA GLU A 679 21.75 -11.41 16.69
C GLU A 679 23.06 -10.99 16.00
N PRO A 680 24.18 -10.92 16.75
CA PRO A 680 24.32 -11.30 18.16
C PRO A 680 23.83 -10.22 19.12
N LYS A 681 23.32 -10.67 20.27
CA LYS A 681 23.15 -9.84 21.46
C LYS A 681 24.52 -9.48 22.02
N GLY A 682 25.16 -8.47 21.44
CA GLY A 682 26.26 -7.80 22.11
C GLY A 682 25.74 -6.97 23.28
N ASP A 683 26.62 -6.65 24.22
CA ASP A 683 26.29 -5.81 25.39
C ASP A 683 25.53 -4.53 24.99
N ALA A 684 25.86 -3.94 23.83
CA ALA A 684 25.18 -2.77 23.30
C ALA A 684 23.69 -2.99 22.96
N ALA A 685 23.32 -4.13 22.37
CA ALA A 685 21.93 -4.42 22.02
C ALA A 685 21.08 -4.67 23.28
N ASP A 686 21.65 -5.38 24.27
CA ASP A 686 21.00 -5.63 25.55
C ASP A 686 20.86 -4.34 26.37
N GLU A 687 21.88 -3.49 26.38
CA GLU A 687 21.82 -2.15 27.00
C GLU A 687 20.74 -1.27 26.37
N ILE A 688 20.66 -1.19 25.04
CA ILE A 688 19.64 -0.40 24.35
C ILE A 688 18.26 -0.98 24.65
N SER A 689 18.09 -2.30 24.58
CA SER A 689 16.82 -2.97 24.88
C SER A 689 16.37 -2.70 26.31
N ALA A 690 17.28 -2.76 27.29
CA ALA A 690 17.00 -2.43 28.68
C ALA A 690 16.68 -0.94 28.89
N ALA A 691 17.38 -0.04 28.19
CA ALA A 691 17.10 1.39 28.21
C ALA A 691 15.71 1.70 27.63
N LEU A 692 15.36 1.10 26.49
CA LEU A 692 14.04 1.23 25.88
C LEU A 692 12.93 0.66 26.76
N ALA A 693 13.15 -0.47 27.41
CA ALA A 693 12.19 -1.04 28.35
C ALA A 693 11.96 -0.12 29.57
N THR A 694 13.03 0.50 30.07
CA THR A 694 12.95 1.47 31.18
C THR A 694 12.23 2.75 30.74
N ALA A 695 12.53 3.25 29.54
CA ALA A 695 11.86 4.39 28.92
C ALA A 695 10.35 4.12 28.73
N GLU A 696 10.00 2.99 28.12
CA GLU A 696 8.63 2.52 27.91
C GLU A 696 7.86 2.48 29.24
N GLN A 697 8.42 1.85 30.27
CA GLN A 697 7.79 1.79 31.59
C GLN A 697 7.62 3.17 32.22
N THR A 698 8.62 4.05 32.10
CA THR A 698 8.55 5.42 32.65
C THR A 698 7.43 6.23 31.99
N VAL A 699 7.28 6.11 30.67
CA VAL A 699 6.21 6.77 29.91
C VAL A 699 4.84 6.23 30.32
N VAL A 700 4.71 4.92 30.49
CA VAL A 700 3.46 4.29 30.96
C VAL A 700 3.09 4.75 32.38
N ASP A 701 4.07 4.81 33.29
CA ASP A 701 3.85 5.27 34.67
C ASP A 701 3.49 6.76 34.72
N ALA A 702 4.12 7.59 33.88
CA ALA A 702 3.80 9.00 33.72
C ALA A 702 2.37 9.23 33.25
N ARG A 703 1.95 8.49 32.22
CA ARG A 703 0.57 8.51 31.73
C ARG A 703 -0.42 8.15 32.82
N GLN A 704 -0.17 7.06 33.54
CA GLN A 704 -1.07 6.59 34.61
C GLN A 704 -1.24 7.62 35.72
N ARG A 705 -0.17 8.35 36.08
CA ARG A 705 -0.23 9.44 37.05
C ARG A 705 -1.00 10.65 36.53
N ALA A 706 -0.82 11.01 35.27
CA ALA A 706 -1.59 12.09 34.63
C ALA A 706 -3.09 11.76 34.57
N GLU A 707 -3.47 10.51 34.27
CA GLU A 707 -4.86 10.05 34.26
C GLU A 707 -5.55 10.16 35.64
N VAL A 708 -4.79 10.17 36.74
CA VAL A 708 -5.31 10.42 38.11
C VAL A 708 -5.15 11.87 38.58
N GLY A 709 -4.78 12.78 37.68
CA GLY A 709 -4.72 14.23 37.92
C GLY A 709 -3.34 14.80 38.27
N ASP A 710 -2.26 14.03 38.16
CA ASP A 710 -0.88 14.52 38.28
C ASP A 710 -0.30 14.88 36.90
N ASP A 711 -0.76 15.99 36.31
CA ASP A 711 -0.32 16.42 34.97
C ASP A 711 1.21 16.65 34.88
N ARG A 712 1.85 17.03 35.99
CA ARG A 712 3.32 17.18 36.10
C ARG A 712 4.07 15.87 35.88
N ALA A 713 3.40 14.72 35.97
CA ALA A 713 3.99 13.45 35.63
C ALA A 713 4.48 13.41 34.18
N LEU A 714 3.82 14.14 33.28
CA LEU A 714 4.14 14.18 31.85
C LEU A 714 5.41 14.97 31.53
N ASP A 715 5.91 15.81 32.44
CA ASP A 715 7.18 16.53 32.28
C ASP A 715 8.38 15.57 32.10
N VAL A 716 8.23 14.31 32.53
CA VAL A 716 9.26 13.27 32.35
C VAL A 716 9.41 12.83 30.88
N LEU A 717 8.40 13.04 30.03
CA LEU A 717 8.42 12.57 28.64
C LEU A 717 9.57 13.20 27.86
N THR A 718 9.85 14.49 28.07
CA THR A 718 10.98 15.20 27.44
C THR A 718 12.32 14.57 27.83
N GLY A 719 12.48 14.18 29.10
CA GLY A 719 13.67 13.50 29.58
C GLY A 719 13.83 12.08 29.01
N VAL A 720 12.74 11.32 28.95
CA VAL A 720 12.74 9.98 28.35
C VAL A 720 13.04 10.03 26.86
N TRP A 721 12.38 10.93 26.14
CA TRP A 721 12.61 11.15 24.72
C TRP A 721 14.06 11.56 24.46
N GLY A 722 14.58 12.56 25.18
CA GLY A 722 15.97 13.00 25.04
C GLY A 722 17.00 11.90 25.32
N ALA A 723 16.72 11.00 26.28
CA ALA A 723 17.56 9.82 26.52
C ALA A 723 17.49 8.79 25.38
N ALA A 724 16.30 8.60 24.77
CA ALA A 724 16.07 7.67 23.67
C ALA A 724 16.46 8.22 22.30
N THR A 725 16.66 9.52 22.13
CA THR A 725 17.03 10.16 20.84
C THR A 725 18.38 10.87 20.87
N GLY A 726 18.99 11.01 22.05
CA GLY A 726 20.26 11.69 22.25
C GLY A 726 21.45 11.02 21.54
N GLN A 727 22.54 11.76 21.40
CA GLN A 727 23.73 11.34 20.64
C GLN A 727 24.33 10.02 21.12
N ALA A 728 24.34 9.78 22.44
CA ALA A 728 24.84 8.53 23.01
C ALA A 728 23.96 7.31 22.66
N PHE A 729 22.64 7.50 22.58
CA PHE A 729 21.73 6.45 22.13
C PHE A 729 21.92 6.20 20.63
N ARG A 730 21.93 7.26 19.80
CA ARG A 730 22.17 7.15 18.35
C ARG A 730 23.47 6.44 18.00
N SER A 731 24.55 6.76 18.72
CA SER A 731 25.87 6.14 18.49
C SER A 731 25.85 4.65 18.80
N ARG A 732 25.18 4.25 19.90
CA ARG A 732 25.01 2.83 20.25
C ARG A 732 24.08 2.12 19.26
N LEU A 733 23.00 2.77 18.84
CA LEU A 733 22.07 2.22 17.85
C LEU A 733 22.77 2.00 16.50
N ALA A 734 23.56 2.97 16.04
CA ALA A 734 24.39 2.82 14.84
C ALA A 734 25.38 1.67 14.99
N ALA A 735 26.03 1.51 16.15
CA ALA A 735 26.92 0.38 16.40
C ALA A 735 26.21 -0.96 16.33
N VAL A 736 24.98 -1.07 16.86
CA VAL A 736 24.16 -2.28 16.71
C VAL A 736 23.82 -2.53 15.25
N VAL A 737 23.34 -1.52 14.52
CA VAL A 737 22.98 -1.66 13.09
C VAL A 737 24.19 -2.03 12.23
N SER A 738 25.38 -1.49 12.52
CA SER A 738 26.61 -1.84 11.80
C SER A 738 27.17 -3.22 12.14
N ALA A 739 26.73 -3.83 13.25
CA ALA A 739 27.13 -5.17 13.63
C ALA A 739 26.25 -6.28 13.00
N VAL A 740 25.10 -5.90 12.44
CA VAL A 740 24.20 -6.75 11.64
C VAL A 740 24.62 -6.70 10.18
#